data_AF-A0A969XKK4-F1
#
_entry.id   AF-A0A969XKK4-F1
#
_cell.length_a   1.000
_cell.length_b   1.000
_cell.length_c   1.000
_cell.angle_alpha   90.00
_cell.angle_beta   90.00
_cell.angle_gamma   90.00
#
_symmetry.space_group_name_H-M   'P 1'
#
loop_
_entity.id
_entity.type
_entity.pdbx_description
1 polymer ?
#
loop_
_entity_poly.entity_id
_entity_poly.type
_entity_poly.pdbx_seq_one_letter_code
_entity_poly.pdbx_strand_id
1 'polypeptide(L)'
;MFHRTLQRLFCIGLTAILLLSQYAVLTPAAVNAQDPLSDEAEDTAPPAESAPGVDEATPAGEDPFFGIVQAIHNPEMALSAGASWERVVVWWSALQPNGPDDWNGSAWPTRQDIEGQVARGIEVVGVVLHTPPWAARNGGDPAVSPPHNLELPYDDPQNHWGQFMARLAREYAGAIDTWIVWNEPEFCWTGTVAEYAQLQKVAYRAVKSANPNATVVLTGTMYWIDHEAGRSLYLERLLAELAQDPEVIAALGADEGEEDAAAEEGASAEDAALEEETDAVPEEEAGQPEGTPETAEPPGEHSYFFDAVAVHQYGNPLNSYTVPVLYRRILASYGLDKPIWLPESNIVPHDDPLKSLHRGGLRATMEEQAAYMIQSAALARAAGVSRYSVYKMRDEEPENDQYYGLVRNDGSPRPAYTAYRVAIREMRGARDAEYFWSGSATPPTADEITALLASTASRPQFVWPGALNGVRMRRGDDRVTVLWNASAAPLEIGVPSAAPYATLMDKYGEPQALERAPDGAYYLTLAAATNNTDARDTSLILVGGDPVILVEPGAADAPDPYPRPIDACWGVPGALVYRPSAAGDTAGSADASLPTSPAGAAGGDTSDYLTVLAADEAWVAPTGYAVSGPWRAFFDASGGLDVLGYPRSPVVADPLDDDQCVQYFQRAVLEWHSENPPEYMVQRRLLGEMLGPAAAPAPAAEANGPDYWYFEWGERGLGHAVGNVAPDGTRIGFKEYYDRYGGEDTFGYPMESPVERRGTDGVRRWTQRFQAALFEYHAEFDKDGAQPESGLPWRTWRVQLRLLGDEYLKSEGLPFVVGDPSTHLPRPPQPTP
;
A
#
# COMPACT_ATOMS: atom_id res chain seq x y z
N MET A 1 23.03 -18.33 23.30
CA MET A 1 23.63 -17.38 24.27
C MET A 1 23.37 -15.93 23.87
N PHE A 2 23.74 -15.47 22.66
CA PHE A 2 23.51 -14.10 22.16
C PHE A 2 22.16 -13.47 22.55
N HIS A 3 21.03 -14.18 22.35
CA HIS A 3 19.68 -13.74 22.73
C HIS A 3 19.57 -13.16 24.16
N ARG A 4 20.16 -13.80 25.18
CA ARG A 4 20.06 -13.34 26.58
C ARG A 4 20.88 -12.08 26.89
N THR A 5 21.72 -11.63 25.96
CA THR A 5 22.45 -10.36 26.06
C THR A 5 21.69 -9.23 25.35
N LEU A 6 21.04 -9.54 24.22
CA LEU A 6 20.14 -8.61 23.51
C LEU A 6 18.88 -8.28 24.30
N GLN A 7 18.21 -9.31 24.86
CA GLN A 7 17.03 -9.14 25.73
C GLN A 7 17.31 -8.27 26.98
N ARG A 8 18.58 -8.15 27.38
CA ARG A 8 19.00 -7.19 28.40
C ARG A 8 19.09 -5.78 27.83
N LEU A 9 19.92 -5.56 26.81
CA LEU A 9 20.26 -4.20 26.36
C LEU A 9 19.07 -3.40 25.80
N PHE A 10 18.04 -4.04 25.24
CA PHE A 10 16.88 -3.33 24.70
C PHE A 10 15.99 -2.74 25.82
N CYS A 11 15.54 -3.56 26.79
CA CYS A 11 14.75 -3.05 27.91
C CYS A 11 15.58 -2.20 28.90
N ILE A 12 16.89 -2.47 29.04
CA ILE A 12 17.75 -1.78 30.03
C ILE A 12 18.22 -0.39 29.58
N GLY A 13 17.99 0.01 28.32
CA GLY A 13 18.37 1.34 27.82
C GLY A 13 17.84 2.50 28.67
N LEU A 14 16.66 2.33 29.27
CA LEU A 14 15.97 3.33 30.10
C LEU A 14 16.33 3.25 31.61
N THR A 15 17.24 2.36 32.03
CA THR A 15 17.51 2.06 33.45
C THR A 15 18.77 2.75 34.02
N ALA A 16 19.45 3.61 33.25
CA ALA A 16 20.76 4.15 33.60
C ALA A 16 20.77 5.29 34.66
N ILE A 17 19.62 5.69 35.23
CA ILE A 17 19.51 6.83 36.15
C ILE A 17 18.73 6.45 37.42
N LEU A 18 19.44 6.36 38.56
CA LEU A 18 18.90 6.68 39.89
C LEU A 18 19.92 6.74 41.06
N LEU A 19 21.22 6.45 40.83
CA LEU A 19 22.22 6.31 41.91
C LEU A 19 23.35 7.36 41.95
N LEU A 20 23.35 8.39 41.08
CA LEU A 20 24.39 9.43 41.03
C LEU A 20 23.88 10.88 40.96
N SER A 21 22.59 11.12 41.18
CA SER A 21 21.99 12.47 41.23
C SER A 21 22.13 13.17 42.60
N GLN A 22 23.17 12.85 43.36
CA GLN A 22 23.56 13.56 44.59
C GLN A 22 25.03 14.01 44.48
N TYR A 23 25.32 15.22 44.99
CA TYR A 23 26.61 15.94 44.93
C TYR A 23 26.98 16.65 43.61
N ALA A 24 26.23 17.69 43.25
CA ALA A 24 26.72 18.78 42.39
C ALA A 24 26.08 20.15 42.73
N VAL A 25 26.25 20.63 43.97
CA VAL A 25 25.88 22.03 44.32
C VAL A 25 27.06 22.95 44.02
N LEU A 26 26.96 23.75 42.96
CA LEU A 26 27.81 24.93 42.74
C LEU A 26 27.01 26.13 42.20
N THR A 27 27.53 27.32 42.48
CA THR A 27 26.84 28.61 42.39
C THR A 27 26.84 29.23 40.98
N PRO A 28 25.85 30.09 40.65
CA PRO A 28 25.85 30.85 39.40
C PRO A 28 27.00 31.87 39.36
N ALA A 29 27.67 31.96 38.20
CA ALA A 29 28.62 33.04 37.90
C ALA A 29 27.94 34.13 37.08
N ALA A 30 28.28 35.40 37.33
CA ALA A 30 27.53 36.54 36.84
C ALA A 30 27.91 36.98 35.41
N VAL A 31 26.98 37.70 34.78
CA VAL A 31 27.15 38.50 33.56
C VAL A 31 28.41 39.37 33.64
N ASN A 32 29.11 39.49 32.52
CA ASN A 32 29.96 40.65 32.25
C ASN A 32 29.72 41.09 30.81
N ALA A 33 29.57 42.40 30.59
CA ALA A 33 29.19 43.01 29.32
C ALA A 33 30.27 44.00 28.84
N GLN A 34 29.95 44.80 27.82
CA GLN A 34 30.78 45.86 27.21
C GLN A 34 31.88 45.36 26.26
N ASP A 35 32.18 45.99 25.12
CA ASP A 35 31.55 47.10 24.37
C ASP A 35 32.11 47.10 22.91
N PRO A 36 31.74 48.01 21.98
CA PRO A 36 30.58 47.86 21.09
C PRO A 36 31.00 47.83 19.60
N LEU A 37 30.02 47.82 18.67
CA LEU A 37 30.22 48.18 17.26
C LEU A 37 29.30 49.35 16.88
N SER A 38 29.75 50.17 15.93
CA SER A 38 29.24 51.52 15.66
C SER A 38 28.11 51.58 14.61
N ASP A 39 27.21 52.55 14.78
CA ASP A 39 26.18 52.92 13.81
C ASP A 39 26.76 53.46 12.48
N GLU A 40 26.07 53.17 11.37
CA GLU A 40 25.42 54.14 10.46
C GLU A 40 25.17 53.52 9.06
N ALA A 41 23.92 53.12 8.77
CA ALA A 41 23.42 52.84 7.42
C ALA A 41 21.86 52.74 7.36
N GLU A 42 21.17 53.86 7.55
CA GLU A 42 19.78 54.05 7.04
C GLU A 42 19.80 54.05 5.49
N ASP A 43 18.75 53.71 4.72
CA ASP A 43 17.41 53.14 4.97
C ASP A 43 16.87 52.60 3.60
N THR A 44 15.60 52.16 3.53
CA THR A 44 14.73 51.89 2.36
C THR A 44 14.59 50.44 1.90
N ALA A 45 13.85 49.64 2.68
CA ALA A 45 13.10 48.50 2.17
C ALA A 45 11.68 48.95 1.74
N PRO A 46 11.10 48.43 0.64
CA PRO A 46 9.72 48.73 0.24
C PRO A 46 8.69 48.08 1.19
N PRO A 47 7.44 48.58 1.25
CA PRO A 47 6.40 48.00 2.10
C PRO A 47 6.01 46.60 1.62
N ALA A 48 5.68 45.72 2.58
CA ALA A 48 5.20 44.37 2.28
C ALA A 48 3.82 44.43 1.60
N GLU A 49 3.70 43.82 0.41
CA GLU A 49 2.40 43.45 -0.13
C GLU A 49 1.82 42.26 0.66
N SER A 50 0.52 42.27 0.89
CA SER A 50 -0.18 41.27 1.68
C SER A 50 -0.24 39.93 0.95
N ALA A 51 0.32 38.88 1.55
CA ALA A 51 0.04 37.51 1.13
C ALA A 51 -1.48 37.23 1.20
N PRO A 52 -2.07 36.54 0.21
CA PRO A 52 -3.49 36.20 0.22
C PRO A 52 -3.78 35.07 1.21
N GLY A 53 -4.99 35.08 1.78
CA GLY A 53 -5.67 33.91 2.35
C GLY A 53 -4.84 32.99 3.25
N VAL A 54 -4.72 33.31 4.54
CA VAL A 54 -4.55 32.26 5.54
C VAL A 54 -5.93 31.69 5.82
N ASP A 55 -6.26 30.55 5.21
CA ASP A 55 -7.51 29.86 5.51
C ASP A 55 -7.56 29.42 6.99
N GLU A 56 -8.76 29.42 7.56
CA GLU A 56 -8.96 29.14 8.99
C GLU A 56 -8.67 27.66 9.28
N ALA A 57 -7.48 27.38 9.80
CA ALA A 57 -7.04 26.04 10.13
C ALA A 57 -7.99 25.37 11.16
N THR A 58 -8.51 24.20 10.80
CA THR A 58 -9.41 23.40 11.66
C THR A 58 -8.79 23.19 13.05
N PRO A 59 -9.55 23.41 14.14
CA PRO A 59 -9.05 23.19 15.49
C PRO A 59 -8.50 21.77 15.69
N ALA A 60 -7.43 21.65 16.48
CA ALA A 60 -6.67 20.39 16.61
C ALA A 60 -7.44 19.19 17.21
N GLY A 61 -8.68 19.39 17.67
CA GLY A 61 -9.50 18.37 18.35
C GLY A 61 -10.38 17.48 17.46
N GLU A 62 -10.55 17.76 16.16
CA GLU A 62 -11.42 16.95 15.28
C GLU A 62 -10.74 15.71 14.68
N ASP A 63 -9.43 15.55 14.89
CA ASP A 63 -8.64 14.46 14.32
C ASP A 63 -7.46 14.06 15.24
N PRO A 64 -7.64 13.03 16.10
CA PRO A 64 -6.63 12.59 17.06
C PRO A 64 -5.55 11.70 16.43
N PHE A 65 -5.42 11.67 15.10
CA PHE A 65 -4.54 10.74 14.41
C PHE A 65 -3.05 11.00 14.74
N PHE A 66 -2.58 12.24 14.66
CA PHE A 66 -1.15 12.55 14.75
C PHE A 66 -0.65 12.88 16.17
N GLY A 67 0.27 12.07 16.69
CA GLY A 67 0.95 12.31 17.96
C GLY A 67 2.48 12.10 17.90
N ILE A 68 3.19 12.44 18.97
CA ILE A 68 4.64 12.24 19.06
C ILE A 68 4.98 11.57 20.39
N VAL A 69 5.88 10.59 20.40
CA VAL A 69 6.33 9.97 21.65
C VAL A 69 7.25 10.92 22.43
N GLN A 70 6.98 11.06 23.73
CA GLN A 70 7.66 11.98 24.64
C GLN A 70 7.74 13.44 24.12
N ALA A 71 6.64 13.95 23.55
CA ALA A 71 6.51 15.34 23.09
C ALA A 71 6.86 16.36 24.20
N ILE A 72 6.58 16.00 25.45
CA ILE A 72 6.95 16.68 26.71
C ILE A 72 8.43 17.13 26.79
N HIS A 73 9.34 16.51 26.04
CA HIS A 73 10.76 16.88 25.99
C HIS A 73 11.09 18.07 25.07
N ASN A 74 10.18 18.46 24.18
CA ASN A 74 10.28 19.68 23.39
C ASN A 74 8.86 20.12 22.92
N PRO A 75 7.99 20.54 23.86
CA PRO A 75 6.56 20.67 23.59
C PRO A 75 6.22 21.80 22.62
N GLU A 76 7.05 22.85 22.57
CA GLU A 76 6.88 23.95 21.61
C GLU A 76 7.14 23.49 20.17
N MET A 77 8.05 22.54 19.95
CA MET A 77 8.25 21.92 18.62
C MET A 77 7.17 20.86 18.31
N ALA A 78 6.65 20.15 19.32
CA ALA A 78 5.49 19.27 19.12
C ALA A 78 4.23 20.05 18.68
N LEU A 79 3.95 21.18 19.35
CA LEU A 79 2.90 22.13 18.93
C LEU A 79 3.18 22.72 17.55
N SER A 80 4.42 23.15 17.29
CA SER A 80 4.81 23.71 15.98
C SER A 80 4.72 22.70 14.83
N ALA A 81 4.74 21.40 15.15
CA ALA A 81 4.44 20.33 14.19
C ALA A 81 2.94 20.02 14.08
N GLY A 82 2.16 20.29 15.13
CA GLY A 82 0.73 20.04 15.18
C GLY A 82 0.34 18.68 15.76
N ALA A 83 1.17 18.08 16.61
CA ALA A 83 0.78 16.89 17.38
C ALA A 83 -0.45 17.21 18.25
N SER A 84 -1.52 16.42 18.16
CA SER A 84 -2.72 16.56 19.01
C SER A 84 -2.64 15.70 20.27
N TRP A 85 -1.73 14.73 20.33
CA TRP A 85 -1.50 13.88 21.49
C TRP A 85 -0.03 13.43 21.62
N GLU A 86 0.33 12.90 22.78
CA GLU A 86 1.63 12.26 23.02
C GLU A 86 1.51 10.95 23.80
N ARG A 87 2.52 10.09 23.67
CA ARG A 87 2.74 8.95 24.57
C ARG A 87 3.90 9.24 25.51
N VAL A 88 3.65 9.20 26.81
CA VAL A 88 4.65 9.39 27.86
C VAL A 88 4.80 8.13 28.72
N VAL A 89 6.04 7.79 29.09
CA VAL A 89 6.32 6.62 29.92
C VAL A 89 6.12 6.94 31.40
N VAL A 90 5.27 6.16 32.06
CA VAL A 90 4.93 6.28 33.48
C VAL A 90 5.47 5.06 34.24
N TRP A 91 6.46 5.30 35.11
CA TRP A 91 7.15 4.23 35.82
C TRP A 91 6.51 3.94 37.19
N TRP A 92 5.90 2.76 37.35
CA TRP A 92 5.41 2.30 38.66
C TRP A 92 6.54 2.27 39.69
N SER A 93 7.73 1.81 39.31
CA SER A 93 8.92 1.80 40.16
C SER A 93 9.46 3.17 40.57
N ALA A 94 9.13 4.27 39.86
CA ALA A 94 9.51 5.62 40.25
C ALA A 94 8.44 6.31 41.12
N LEU A 95 7.16 6.00 40.87
CA LEU A 95 6.01 6.47 41.67
C LEU A 95 5.94 5.76 43.02
N GLN A 96 6.22 4.46 43.08
CA GLN A 96 6.20 3.66 44.31
C GLN A 96 7.55 2.96 44.58
N PRO A 97 8.62 3.70 44.91
CA PRO A 97 9.96 3.13 45.02
C PRO A 97 10.16 2.20 46.23
N ASN A 98 9.53 2.46 47.39
CA ASN A 98 9.83 1.74 48.64
C ASN A 98 8.74 0.78 49.15
N GLY A 99 7.48 0.88 48.66
CA GLY A 99 6.38 0.02 49.10
C GLY A 99 5.01 0.42 48.53
N PRO A 100 3.94 -0.36 48.82
CA PRO A 100 2.60 -0.12 48.26
C PRO A 100 1.92 1.15 48.79
N ASP A 101 2.30 1.63 49.98
CA ASP A 101 1.82 2.90 50.55
C ASP A 101 2.61 4.13 50.04
N ASP A 102 3.75 3.91 49.40
CA ASP A 102 4.64 4.97 48.90
C ASP A 102 4.04 5.68 47.68
N TRP A 103 4.26 7.00 47.56
CA TRP A 103 3.80 7.77 46.40
C TRP A 103 4.64 9.04 46.19
N ASN A 104 5.63 8.92 45.31
CA ASN A 104 6.48 10.00 44.89
C ASN A 104 5.79 10.83 43.80
N GLY A 105 4.94 11.78 44.19
CA GLY A 105 4.30 12.73 43.25
C GLY A 105 5.26 13.66 42.49
N SER A 106 6.56 13.61 42.81
CA SER A 106 7.65 14.28 42.09
C SER A 106 8.46 13.31 41.19
N ALA A 107 7.97 12.09 40.96
CA ALA A 107 8.51 11.16 39.98
C ALA A 107 8.29 11.67 38.55
N TRP A 108 9.00 11.07 37.59
CA TRP A 108 8.75 11.32 36.17
C TRP A 108 7.55 10.48 35.66
N PRO A 109 6.65 11.06 34.84
CA PRO A 109 6.50 12.49 34.55
C PRO A 109 5.80 13.22 35.71
N THR A 110 6.22 14.44 36.06
CA THR A 110 5.61 15.13 37.20
C THR A 110 4.21 15.62 36.83
N ARG A 111 3.35 15.78 37.82
CA ARG A 111 1.99 16.33 37.61
C ARG A 111 2.01 17.69 36.88
N GLN A 112 3.00 18.54 37.17
CA GLN A 112 3.18 19.83 36.51
C GLN A 112 3.51 19.69 35.01
N ASP A 113 4.32 18.68 34.63
CA ASP A 113 4.66 18.46 33.23
C ASP A 113 3.41 18.01 32.45
N ILE A 114 2.62 17.09 33.02
CA ILE A 114 1.35 16.61 32.45
C ILE A 114 0.32 17.73 32.31
N GLU A 115 0.06 18.49 33.38
CA GLU A 115 -0.87 19.63 33.34
C GLU A 115 -0.38 20.71 32.35
N GLY A 116 0.93 20.82 32.14
CA GLY A 116 1.53 21.67 31.11
C GLY A 116 1.29 21.22 29.66
N GLN A 117 1.09 19.92 29.41
CA GLN A 117 0.74 19.40 28.08
C GLN A 117 -0.76 19.52 27.81
N VAL A 118 -1.59 19.19 28.80
CA VAL A 118 -3.05 19.38 28.73
C VAL A 118 -3.39 20.88 28.52
N ALA A 119 -2.72 21.79 29.23
CA ALA A 119 -2.91 23.24 29.05
C ALA A 119 -2.46 23.78 27.67
N ARG A 120 -1.68 23.00 26.90
CA ARG A 120 -1.30 23.29 25.51
C ARG A 120 -2.27 22.69 24.48
N GLY A 121 -3.22 21.85 24.90
CA GLY A 121 -4.10 21.10 24.01
C GLY A 121 -3.48 19.83 23.42
N ILE A 122 -2.44 19.28 24.05
CA ILE A 122 -1.88 17.96 23.72
C ILE A 122 -2.49 16.95 24.71
N GLU A 123 -3.22 15.95 24.20
CA GLU A 123 -3.69 14.83 25.03
C GLU A 123 -2.51 13.96 25.47
N VAL A 124 -2.43 13.62 26.76
CA VAL A 124 -1.39 12.72 27.27
C VAL A 124 -1.93 11.29 27.36
N VAL A 125 -1.23 10.36 26.70
CA VAL A 125 -1.41 8.91 26.84
C VAL A 125 -0.28 8.35 27.71
N GLY A 126 -0.62 7.75 28.84
CA GLY A 126 0.36 7.13 29.74
C GLY A 126 0.62 5.67 29.37
N VAL A 127 1.86 5.28 29.05
CA VAL A 127 2.27 3.86 29.01
C VAL A 127 2.86 3.45 30.35
N VAL A 128 2.28 2.45 31.01
CA VAL A 128 2.59 2.10 32.40
C VAL A 128 3.56 0.93 32.48
N LEU A 129 4.71 1.13 33.12
CA LEU A 129 5.86 0.22 33.05
C LEU A 129 6.61 0.04 34.39
N HIS A 130 7.48 -0.97 34.41
CA HIS A 130 8.45 -1.30 35.47
C HIS A 130 7.88 -1.63 36.85
N THR A 131 7.69 -2.93 37.11
CA THR A 131 7.40 -3.47 38.45
C THR A 131 8.49 -3.08 39.45
N PRO A 132 8.16 -2.48 40.61
CA PRO A 132 9.15 -2.11 41.61
C PRO A 132 9.80 -3.34 42.27
N PRO A 133 11.05 -3.23 42.79
CA PRO A 133 11.76 -4.35 43.42
C PRO A 133 11.06 -4.98 44.63
N TRP A 134 10.14 -4.26 45.30
CA TRP A 134 9.35 -4.80 46.40
C TRP A 134 8.10 -5.58 45.93
N ALA A 135 7.63 -5.35 44.70
CA ALA A 135 6.48 -6.04 44.11
C ALA A 135 6.88 -7.20 43.19
N ALA A 136 8.12 -7.20 42.66
CA ALA A 136 8.60 -8.18 41.68
C ALA A 136 8.66 -9.63 42.21
N ARG A 137 7.84 -10.52 41.63
CA ARG A 137 7.68 -11.92 42.06
C ARG A 137 8.81 -12.85 41.62
N ASN A 138 9.30 -12.67 40.39
CA ASN A 138 10.34 -13.52 39.81
C ASN A 138 11.75 -13.02 40.21
N GLY A 139 12.64 -13.93 40.61
CA GLY A 139 14.05 -13.62 40.86
C GLY A 139 14.80 -13.35 39.55
N GLY A 140 15.19 -12.09 39.33
CA GLY A 140 15.83 -11.65 38.08
C GLY A 140 16.04 -10.14 38.07
N ASP A 141 15.76 -9.52 36.93
CA ASP A 141 15.57 -8.08 36.85
C ASP A 141 14.13 -7.75 37.29
N PRO A 142 13.91 -6.94 38.34
CA PRO A 142 12.57 -6.63 38.82
C PRO A 142 11.74 -5.85 37.79
N ALA A 143 12.38 -5.03 36.94
CA ALA A 143 11.69 -4.13 36.02
C ALA A 143 10.80 -4.85 35.00
N VAL A 144 11.16 -6.10 34.65
CA VAL A 144 10.44 -6.97 33.70
C VAL A 144 9.79 -8.19 34.39
N SER A 145 9.60 -8.10 35.71
CA SER A 145 9.07 -9.17 36.55
C SER A 145 7.55 -9.03 36.75
N PRO A 146 6.76 -10.11 36.65
CA PRO A 146 5.37 -10.10 37.10
C PRO A 146 5.28 -9.69 38.57
N PRO A 147 4.29 -8.87 38.96
CA PRO A 147 4.07 -8.53 40.35
C PRO A 147 3.58 -9.73 41.19
N HIS A 148 3.85 -9.68 42.48
CA HIS A 148 3.25 -10.55 43.49
C HIS A 148 1.73 -10.36 43.56
N ASN A 149 1.01 -11.43 43.88
CA ASN A 149 -0.43 -11.44 44.17
C ASN A 149 -1.32 -10.96 43.00
N LEU A 150 -0.81 -11.05 41.76
CA LEU A 150 -1.52 -10.62 40.55
C LEU A 150 -2.76 -11.49 40.26
N GLU A 151 -2.75 -12.72 40.77
CA GLU A 151 -3.83 -13.70 40.71
C GLU A 151 -5.04 -13.38 41.63
N LEU A 152 -4.92 -12.39 42.52
CA LEU A 152 -6.03 -11.94 43.38
C LEU A 152 -7.00 -11.01 42.62
N PRO A 153 -8.22 -10.77 43.14
CA PRO A 153 -9.11 -9.73 42.63
C PRO A 153 -8.41 -8.37 42.48
N TYR A 154 -8.84 -7.57 41.50
CA TYR A 154 -8.18 -6.30 41.16
C TYR A 154 -8.27 -5.24 42.27
N ASP A 155 -9.28 -5.37 43.13
CA ASP A 155 -9.60 -4.53 44.28
C ASP A 155 -9.12 -5.12 45.62
N ASP A 156 -8.51 -6.31 45.61
CA ASP A 156 -7.91 -6.90 46.81
C ASP A 156 -6.75 -6.01 47.31
N PRO A 157 -6.68 -5.64 48.60
CA PRO A 157 -5.61 -4.80 49.15
C PRO A 157 -4.20 -5.37 48.96
N GLN A 158 -4.05 -6.68 48.71
CA GLN A 158 -2.79 -7.35 48.44
C GLN A 158 -2.46 -7.42 46.94
N ASN A 159 -3.41 -7.18 46.02
CA ASN A 159 -3.12 -7.06 44.59
C ASN A 159 -2.44 -5.71 44.28
N HIS A 160 -1.12 -5.67 44.47
CA HIS A 160 -0.34 -4.44 44.39
C HIS A 160 -0.42 -3.74 43.02
N TRP A 161 -0.64 -4.49 41.94
CA TRP A 161 -0.84 -3.93 40.60
C TRP A 161 -2.22 -3.29 40.45
N GLY A 162 -3.28 -3.99 40.88
CA GLY A 162 -4.65 -3.45 40.86
C GLY A 162 -4.79 -2.19 41.72
N GLN A 163 -4.25 -2.20 42.94
CA GLN A 163 -4.23 -1.01 43.81
C GLN A 163 -3.45 0.15 43.19
N PHE A 164 -2.30 -0.11 42.55
CA PHE A 164 -1.53 0.93 41.86
C PHE A 164 -2.29 1.51 40.67
N MET A 165 -2.85 0.68 39.79
CA MET A 165 -3.61 1.13 38.62
C MET A 165 -4.88 1.91 38.99
N ALA A 166 -5.63 1.44 40.00
CA ALA A 166 -6.80 2.15 40.52
C ALA A 166 -6.43 3.48 41.18
N ARG A 167 -5.24 3.59 41.79
CA ARG A 167 -4.73 4.86 42.30
C ARG A 167 -4.31 5.79 41.17
N LEU A 168 -3.53 5.28 40.21
CA LEU A 168 -2.99 6.04 39.08
C LEU A 168 -4.11 6.68 38.24
N ALA A 169 -5.12 5.90 37.87
CA ALA A 169 -6.28 6.38 37.12
C ALA A 169 -7.12 7.43 37.89
N ARG A 170 -7.12 7.38 39.23
CA ARG A 170 -7.83 8.34 40.09
C ARG A 170 -7.05 9.65 40.29
N GLU A 171 -5.75 9.56 40.52
CA GLU A 171 -4.88 10.73 40.78
C GLU A 171 -4.74 11.61 39.52
N TYR A 172 -4.80 11.01 38.33
CA TYR A 172 -4.63 11.69 37.03
C TYR A 172 -5.92 11.81 36.18
N ALA A 173 -7.10 11.44 36.69
CA ALA A 173 -8.37 11.59 35.97
C ALA A 173 -8.59 13.03 35.45
N GLY A 174 -8.98 13.16 34.17
CA GLY A 174 -9.09 14.46 33.49
C GLY A 174 -7.77 15.11 33.05
N ALA A 175 -6.63 14.42 33.27
CA ALA A 175 -5.30 14.84 32.82
C ALA A 175 -4.54 13.73 32.07
N ILE A 176 -4.75 12.46 32.45
CA ILE A 176 -4.43 11.26 31.68
C ILE A 176 -5.63 10.31 31.82
N ASP A 177 -6.49 10.30 30.81
CA ASP A 177 -7.62 9.37 30.72
C ASP A 177 -7.31 8.17 29.79
N THR A 178 -6.16 8.15 29.12
CA THR A 178 -5.75 7.04 28.23
C THR A 178 -4.52 6.31 28.78
N TRP A 179 -4.64 5.00 29.00
CA TRP A 179 -3.60 4.16 29.60
C TRP A 179 -3.24 2.95 28.73
N ILE A 180 -2.00 2.88 28.26
CA ILE A 180 -1.42 1.68 27.62
C ILE A 180 -0.81 0.80 28.72
N VAL A 181 -1.24 -0.45 28.77
CA VAL A 181 -0.83 -1.40 29.81
C VAL A 181 0.41 -2.16 29.37
N TRP A 182 1.57 -1.85 29.96
CA TRP A 182 2.88 -2.40 29.63
C TRP A 182 3.41 -2.02 28.23
N ASN A 183 4.57 -2.58 27.87
CA ASN A 183 5.21 -2.43 26.57
C ASN A 183 5.91 -3.72 26.14
N GLU A 184 5.70 -4.15 24.90
CA GLU A 184 6.45 -5.20 24.19
C GLU A 184 6.73 -6.49 25.03
N PRO A 185 5.68 -7.11 25.63
CA PRO A 185 5.84 -8.28 26.50
C PRO A 185 6.35 -9.54 25.78
N GLU A 186 6.42 -9.55 24.45
CA GLU A 186 7.10 -10.59 23.69
C GLU A 186 8.62 -10.62 23.90
N PHE A 187 9.22 -9.57 24.50
CA PHE A 187 10.60 -9.61 25.01
C PHE A 187 10.87 -8.87 26.34
N CYS A 188 10.16 -7.77 26.65
CA CYS A 188 10.29 -7.01 27.91
C CYS A 188 9.32 -7.48 29.02
N TRP A 189 9.03 -8.78 29.09
CA TRP A 189 8.28 -9.43 30.17
C TRP A 189 8.89 -10.80 30.46
N THR A 190 8.88 -11.22 31.73
CA THR A 190 9.43 -12.52 32.16
C THR A 190 8.38 -13.51 32.68
N GLY A 191 7.10 -13.14 32.64
CA GLY A 191 5.99 -14.05 32.90
C GLY A 191 5.53 -14.79 31.65
N THR A 192 4.45 -15.57 31.79
CA THR A 192 3.76 -16.21 30.66
C THR A 192 2.81 -15.24 29.95
N VAL A 193 2.16 -15.72 28.87
CA VAL A 193 1.08 -14.97 28.19
C VAL A 193 -0.16 -14.89 29.08
N ALA A 194 -0.60 -15.99 29.69
CA ALA A 194 -1.65 -15.97 30.71
C ALA A 194 -1.38 -15.00 31.88
N GLU A 195 -0.12 -14.88 32.33
CA GLU A 195 0.25 -13.90 33.37
C GLU A 195 0.18 -12.45 32.88
N TYR A 196 0.42 -12.20 31.58
CA TYR A 196 0.18 -10.89 30.98
C TYR A 196 -1.32 -10.64 30.72
N ALA A 197 -2.10 -11.66 30.37
CA ALA A 197 -3.57 -11.58 30.27
C ALA A 197 -4.20 -11.19 31.62
N GLN A 198 -3.71 -11.76 32.73
CA GLN A 198 -4.10 -11.35 34.08
C GLN A 198 -3.62 -9.92 34.40
N LEU A 199 -2.42 -9.51 33.98
CA LEU A 199 -1.94 -8.13 34.12
C LEU A 199 -2.87 -7.12 33.43
N GLN A 200 -3.31 -7.44 32.21
CA GLN A 200 -4.27 -6.68 31.43
C GLN A 200 -5.65 -6.63 32.11
N LYS A 201 -6.18 -7.78 32.53
CA LYS A 201 -7.47 -7.91 33.22
C LYS A 201 -7.53 -7.09 34.51
N VAL A 202 -6.52 -7.22 35.36
CA VAL A 202 -6.41 -6.47 36.62
C VAL A 202 -6.29 -4.98 36.35
N ALA A 203 -5.47 -4.56 35.37
CA ALA A 203 -5.36 -3.16 34.99
C ALA A 203 -6.70 -2.59 34.49
N TYR A 204 -7.40 -3.29 33.60
CA TYR A 204 -8.67 -2.85 33.03
C TYR A 204 -9.73 -2.63 34.11
N ARG A 205 -9.99 -3.64 34.95
CA ARG A 205 -10.97 -3.56 36.03
C ARG A 205 -10.61 -2.46 37.04
N ALA A 206 -9.33 -2.33 37.40
CA ALA A 206 -8.85 -1.29 38.31
C ALA A 206 -9.00 0.14 37.75
N VAL A 207 -8.62 0.35 36.48
CA VAL A 207 -8.73 1.66 35.81
C VAL A 207 -10.19 2.05 35.63
N LYS A 208 -11.04 1.18 35.07
CA LYS A 208 -12.46 1.47 34.85
C LYS A 208 -13.24 1.71 36.15
N SER A 209 -12.90 0.99 37.22
CA SER A 209 -13.49 1.19 38.56
C SER A 209 -13.10 2.55 39.18
N ALA A 210 -11.86 3.01 38.93
CA ALA A 210 -11.37 4.28 39.45
C ALA A 210 -11.74 5.51 38.60
N ASN A 211 -11.83 5.34 37.28
CA ASN A 211 -12.19 6.35 36.30
C ASN A 211 -12.97 5.69 35.13
N PRO A 212 -14.31 5.65 35.16
CA PRO A 212 -15.12 4.99 34.13
C PRO A 212 -14.96 5.56 32.72
N ASN A 213 -14.50 6.81 32.60
CA ASN A 213 -14.27 7.47 31.30
C ASN A 213 -12.92 7.07 30.67
N ALA A 214 -12.04 6.38 31.41
CA ALA A 214 -10.70 6.09 30.95
C ALA A 214 -10.68 5.03 29.84
N THR A 215 -9.82 5.24 28.84
CA THR A 215 -9.51 4.29 27.77
C THR A 215 -8.32 3.42 28.18
N VAL A 216 -8.47 2.11 28.10
CA VAL A 216 -7.43 1.13 28.42
C VAL A 216 -7.00 0.42 27.14
N VAL A 217 -5.75 0.62 26.76
CA VAL A 217 -5.17 0.15 25.49
C VAL A 217 -4.25 -1.04 25.76
N LEU A 218 -4.43 -2.12 24.99
CA LEU A 218 -3.55 -3.29 24.98
C LEU A 218 -2.14 -2.87 24.54
N THR A 219 -1.09 -3.42 25.17
CA THR A 219 0.33 -3.11 24.86
C THR A 219 0.65 -3.04 23.37
N GLY A 220 1.60 -2.17 23.01
CA GLY A 220 2.29 -2.28 21.74
C GLY A 220 3.05 -3.61 21.65
N THR A 221 2.94 -4.29 20.52
CA THR A 221 3.67 -5.53 20.18
C THR A 221 4.34 -5.42 18.81
N MET A 222 5.44 -6.16 18.61
CA MET A 222 6.21 -6.26 17.37
C MET A 222 5.98 -7.61 16.66
N TYR A 223 5.36 -7.61 15.48
CA TYR A 223 5.08 -8.86 14.74
C TYR A 223 6.34 -9.68 14.39
N TRP A 224 7.44 -9.00 14.07
CA TRP A 224 8.63 -9.63 13.51
C TRP A 224 9.35 -10.54 14.51
N ILE A 225 9.18 -10.31 15.81
CA ILE A 225 9.80 -11.10 16.89
C ILE A 225 9.20 -12.51 16.99
N ASP A 226 7.90 -12.64 16.75
CA ASP A 226 7.23 -13.93 16.66
C ASP A 226 7.47 -14.60 15.30
N HIS A 227 7.45 -13.81 14.22
CA HIS A 227 7.69 -14.27 12.86
C HIS A 227 9.08 -14.92 12.67
N GLU A 228 10.16 -14.22 13.05
CA GLU A 228 11.54 -14.76 13.04
C GLU A 228 11.71 -15.94 14.00
N ALA A 229 10.89 -16.03 15.05
CA ALA A 229 10.88 -17.17 15.98
C ALA A 229 10.02 -18.35 15.50
N GLY A 230 9.35 -18.26 14.34
CA GLY A 230 8.54 -19.32 13.75
C GLY A 230 7.32 -19.72 14.60
N ARG A 231 6.66 -18.76 15.24
CA ARG A 231 5.54 -18.99 16.17
C ARG A 231 4.38 -18.00 15.94
N SER A 232 3.16 -18.38 16.34
CA SER A 232 1.98 -17.49 16.34
C SER A 232 2.25 -16.14 17.00
N LEU A 233 1.61 -15.08 16.51
CA LEU A 233 1.86 -13.71 16.97
C LEU A 233 1.39 -13.50 18.41
N TYR A 234 2.00 -12.56 19.13
CA TYR A 234 1.69 -12.32 20.54
C TYR A 234 0.21 -11.97 20.75
N LEU A 235 -0.39 -11.13 19.89
CA LEU A 235 -1.82 -10.83 19.96
C LEU A 235 -2.69 -12.09 19.82
N GLU A 236 -2.43 -12.93 18.81
CA GLU A 236 -3.17 -14.17 18.56
C GLU A 236 -3.11 -15.12 19.77
N ARG A 237 -1.90 -15.27 20.36
CA ARG A 237 -1.68 -16.07 21.57
C ARG A 237 -2.31 -15.43 22.82
N LEU A 238 -2.39 -14.11 22.90
CA LEU A 238 -2.99 -13.39 24.02
C LEU A 238 -4.52 -13.44 23.98
N LEU A 239 -5.14 -13.25 22.81
CA LEU A 239 -6.57 -13.42 22.62
C LEU A 239 -7.01 -14.87 22.91
N ALA A 240 -6.18 -15.86 22.59
CA ALA A 240 -6.43 -17.26 22.96
C ALA A 240 -6.47 -17.49 24.49
N GLU A 241 -5.66 -16.78 25.28
CA GLU A 241 -5.70 -16.84 26.75
C GLU A 241 -6.90 -16.05 27.30
N LEU A 242 -7.17 -14.86 26.75
CA LEU A 242 -8.29 -14.00 27.16
C LEU A 242 -9.66 -14.61 26.85
N ALA A 243 -9.80 -15.33 25.72
CA ALA A 243 -11.02 -16.05 25.34
C ALA A 243 -11.34 -17.24 26.28
N GLN A 244 -10.39 -17.68 27.11
CA GLN A 244 -10.60 -18.71 28.13
C GLN A 244 -11.01 -18.12 29.49
N ASP A 245 -11.07 -16.79 29.63
CA ASP A 245 -11.46 -16.16 30.89
C ASP A 245 -12.97 -16.34 31.17
N PRO A 246 -13.38 -16.76 32.39
CA PRO A 246 -14.79 -16.98 32.71
C PRO A 246 -15.69 -15.76 32.51
N GLU A 247 -15.20 -14.52 32.66
CA GLU A 247 -16.00 -13.31 32.42
C GLU A 247 -16.21 -13.05 30.92
N VAL A 248 -15.26 -13.45 30.06
CA VAL A 248 -15.37 -13.35 28.60
C VAL A 248 -16.29 -14.45 28.07
N ILE A 249 -16.14 -15.69 28.55
CA ILE A 249 -17.04 -16.81 28.22
C ILE A 249 -18.48 -16.50 28.65
N ALA A 250 -18.69 -15.97 29.86
CA ALA A 250 -20.01 -15.60 30.35
C ALA A 250 -20.65 -14.46 29.55
N ALA A 251 -19.87 -13.48 29.08
CA ALA A 251 -20.36 -12.42 28.21
C ALA A 251 -20.77 -12.95 26.83
N LEU A 252 -19.95 -13.81 26.20
CA LEU A 252 -20.26 -14.42 24.90
C LEU A 252 -21.51 -15.32 24.96
N GLY A 253 -21.64 -16.12 26.03
CA GLY A 253 -22.79 -17.02 26.23
C GLY A 253 -24.08 -16.32 26.71
N ALA A 254 -24.05 -15.01 26.99
CA ALA A 254 -25.25 -14.24 27.29
C ALA A 254 -25.99 -13.85 26.00
N ASP A 255 -25.26 -13.42 24.98
CA ASP A 255 -25.82 -12.95 23.71
C ASP A 255 -26.51 -14.09 22.92
N GLU A 256 -25.96 -15.31 22.95
CA GLU A 256 -26.63 -16.52 22.41
C GLU A 256 -28.00 -16.79 23.08
N GLY A 257 -28.16 -16.37 24.34
CA GLY A 257 -29.41 -16.52 25.10
C GLY A 257 -30.50 -15.49 24.76
N GLU A 258 -30.14 -14.32 24.22
CA GLU A 258 -31.13 -13.32 23.80
C GLU A 258 -31.70 -13.61 22.39
N GLU A 259 -30.92 -14.21 21.48
CA GLU A 259 -31.46 -14.62 20.16
C GLU A 259 -32.48 -15.76 20.27
N ASP A 260 -32.21 -16.80 21.07
CA ASP A 260 -33.16 -17.91 21.28
C ASP A 260 -34.45 -17.42 22.00
N ALA A 261 -34.34 -16.46 22.92
CA ALA A 261 -35.50 -15.87 23.60
C ALA A 261 -36.44 -15.12 22.65
N ALA A 262 -35.94 -14.58 21.53
CA ALA A 262 -36.74 -13.92 20.50
C ALA A 262 -37.53 -14.90 19.60
N ALA A 263 -37.26 -16.22 19.69
CA ALA A 263 -37.83 -17.22 18.79
C ALA A 263 -39.13 -17.90 19.30
N GLU A 264 -39.41 -17.89 20.61
CA GLU A 264 -40.54 -18.68 21.17
C GLU A 264 -41.89 -17.94 21.33
N GLU A 265 -41.97 -16.61 21.22
CA GLU A 265 -43.28 -15.88 21.18
C GLU A 265 -43.99 -16.01 19.81
N GLY A 266 -44.18 -17.25 19.32
CA GLY A 266 -44.57 -17.53 17.94
C GLY A 266 -45.57 -18.65 17.66
N ALA A 267 -46.04 -19.42 18.65
CA ALA A 267 -46.86 -20.62 18.39
C ALA A 267 -48.16 -20.75 19.23
N SER A 268 -49.27 -20.93 18.49
CA SER A 268 -50.66 -21.14 18.91
C SER A 268 -50.96 -22.16 20.03
N ALA A 269 -51.99 -21.87 20.82
CA ALA A 269 -52.66 -22.85 21.69
C ALA A 269 -53.72 -23.72 20.96
N GLU A 270 -53.94 -24.95 21.44
CA GLU A 270 -55.26 -25.55 21.76
C GLU A 270 -55.10 -26.97 22.38
N ASP A 271 -56.09 -27.40 23.19
CA ASP A 271 -56.28 -28.73 23.83
C ASP A 271 -55.15 -29.31 24.73
N ALA A 272 -55.40 -29.92 25.91
CA ALA A 272 -56.62 -30.43 26.55
C ALA A 272 -56.51 -30.45 28.10
N ALA A 273 -57.60 -30.76 28.80
CA ALA A 273 -57.71 -30.70 30.27
C ALA A 273 -57.66 -32.07 30.99
N LEU A 274 -57.35 -32.09 32.29
CA LEU A 274 -58.06 -32.85 33.35
C LEU A 274 -57.55 -32.52 34.79
N GLU A 275 -58.22 -33.08 35.80
CA GLU A 275 -58.15 -32.84 37.26
C GLU A 275 -56.83 -33.37 37.92
N GLU A 276 -56.42 -33.12 39.18
CA GLU A 276 -57.12 -32.95 40.48
C GLU A 276 -56.44 -31.98 41.50
N GLU A 277 -57.05 -31.86 42.69
CA GLU A 277 -56.58 -31.29 43.98
C GLU A 277 -55.23 -31.91 44.50
N THR A 278 -54.51 -31.49 45.55
CA THR A 278 -54.62 -30.50 46.67
C THR A 278 -53.31 -29.63 46.73
N ASP A 279 -52.86 -28.87 47.74
CA ASP A 279 -53.23 -28.50 49.14
C ASP A 279 -52.64 -27.08 49.48
N ALA A 280 -52.56 -26.64 50.75
CA ALA A 280 -52.21 -25.25 51.13
C ALA A 280 -51.22 -25.03 52.31
N VAL A 281 -50.36 -23.99 52.18
CA VAL A 281 -49.90 -23.03 53.26
C VAL A 281 -48.94 -23.60 54.35
N PRO A 282 -48.08 -22.81 55.07
CA PRO A 282 -47.89 -21.34 55.14
C PRO A 282 -46.47 -20.79 54.83
N GLU A 283 -46.36 -19.46 54.96
CA GLU A 283 -45.16 -18.63 55.06
C GLU A 283 -44.25 -18.96 56.28
N GLU A 284 -42.97 -18.54 56.23
CA GLU A 284 -42.21 -18.18 57.44
C GLU A 284 -41.24 -17.02 57.12
N GLU A 285 -41.35 -15.88 57.83
CA GLU A 285 -40.44 -14.72 57.66
C GLU A 285 -39.10 -14.96 58.37
N ALA A 286 -37.97 -14.73 57.69
CA ALA A 286 -36.64 -14.79 58.30
C ALA A 286 -35.65 -13.75 57.73
N GLY A 287 -35.70 -12.54 58.28
CA GLY A 287 -34.60 -11.56 58.43
C GLY A 287 -33.53 -11.40 57.33
N GLN A 288 -33.55 -10.25 56.66
CA GLN A 288 -32.37 -9.69 55.97
C GLN A 288 -31.16 -9.55 56.93
N PRO A 289 -29.94 -9.64 56.39
CA PRO A 289 -28.96 -8.60 56.68
C PRO A 289 -28.33 -7.98 55.42
N GLU A 290 -28.41 -6.65 55.35
CA GLU A 290 -27.37 -5.72 54.88
C GLU A 290 -26.60 -6.05 53.56
N GLY A 291 -27.20 -5.66 52.44
CA GLY A 291 -26.60 -4.61 51.60
C GLY A 291 -25.36 -4.96 50.77
N THR A 292 -25.52 -5.81 49.75
CA THR A 292 -24.66 -5.76 48.55
C THR A 292 -24.90 -4.44 47.78
N PRO A 293 -23.85 -3.69 47.38
CA PRO A 293 -23.98 -2.56 46.47
C PRO A 293 -24.03 -3.05 45.01
N GLU A 294 -25.13 -3.72 44.67
CA GLU A 294 -25.40 -4.24 43.33
C GLU A 294 -26.04 -3.16 42.44
N THR A 295 -25.21 -2.44 41.66
CA THR A 295 -25.56 -1.89 40.32
C THR A 295 -24.28 -1.42 39.63
N ALA A 296 -23.70 -2.27 38.77
CA ALA A 296 -22.63 -1.91 37.83
C ALA A 296 -22.64 -2.88 36.62
N GLU A 297 -23.83 -3.12 36.06
CA GLU A 297 -23.98 -3.90 34.83
C GLU A 297 -23.44 -3.15 33.59
N PRO A 298 -23.06 -3.88 32.53
CA PRO A 298 -21.77 -3.62 31.88
C PRO A 298 -21.85 -2.69 30.65
N PRO A 299 -20.69 -2.21 30.16
CA PRO A 299 -20.54 -1.83 28.77
C PRO A 299 -20.67 -3.10 27.91
N GLY A 300 -21.79 -3.24 27.20
CA GLY A 300 -22.06 -4.34 26.29
C GLY A 300 -21.26 -4.23 24.98
N GLU A 301 -20.04 -4.76 24.99
CA GLU A 301 -19.22 -5.04 23.81
C GLU A 301 -18.09 -5.96 24.27
N HIS A 302 -17.96 -7.19 23.75
CA HIS A 302 -17.17 -8.28 24.37
C HIS A 302 -15.80 -7.79 24.87
N SER A 303 -15.66 -7.65 26.20
CA SER A 303 -14.71 -6.66 26.73
C SER A 303 -13.24 -7.00 26.46
N TYR A 304 -12.87 -8.29 26.54
CA TYR A 304 -11.48 -8.79 26.44
C TYR A 304 -10.44 -8.03 27.30
N PHE A 305 -10.91 -7.19 28.23
CA PHE A 305 -10.15 -6.28 29.06
C PHE A 305 -9.30 -5.24 28.30
N PHE A 306 -9.74 -4.80 27.11
CA PHE A 306 -9.18 -3.62 26.43
C PHE A 306 -10.19 -2.91 25.52
N ASP A 307 -10.01 -1.60 25.34
CA ASP A 307 -10.85 -0.78 24.47
C ASP A 307 -10.22 -0.56 23.09
N ALA A 308 -8.89 -0.69 22.97
CA ALA A 308 -8.12 -0.54 21.72
C ALA A 308 -6.82 -1.37 21.77
N VAL A 309 -6.18 -1.61 20.62
CA VAL A 309 -4.94 -2.39 20.49
C VAL A 309 -3.80 -1.54 19.91
N ALA A 310 -2.66 -1.47 20.60
CA ALA A 310 -1.46 -0.86 20.06
C ALA A 310 -0.57 -1.86 19.30
N VAL A 311 0.18 -1.37 18.32
CA VAL A 311 1.21 -2.14 17.59
C VAL A 311 2.42 -1.24 17.30
N HIS A 312 3.65 -1.76 17.40
CA HIS A 312 4.87 -0.99 17.18
C HIS A 312 5.51 -1.35 15.83
N GLN A 313 5.75 -0.35 14.96
CA GLN A 313 6.24 -0.57 13.59
C GLN A 313 7.48 0.25 13.24
N TYR A 314 8.63 -0.41 13.34
CA TYR A 314 9.92 0.19 13.00
C TYR A 314 10.46 -0.28 11.64
N GLY A 315 11.30 0.56 11.01
CA GLY A 315 12.05 0.22 9.80
C GLY A 315 11.25 0.39 8.50
N ASN A 316 10.44 -0.60 8.13
CA ASN A 316 9.70 -0.58 6.87
C ASN A 316 8.39 0.21 7.02
N PRO A 317 8.13 1.29 6.26
CA PRO A 317 6.86 2.02 6.36
C PRO A 317 5.68 1.17 5.87
N LEU A 318 5.87 0.19 4.98
CA LEU A 318 4.84 -0.79 4.56
C LEU A 318 4.25 -1.57 5.73
N ASN A 319 5.02 -1.79 6.81
CA ASN A 319 4.51 -2.38 8.05
C ASN A 319 3.32 -1.60 8.64
N SER A 320 3.26 -0.29 8.41
CA SER A 320 2.21 0.60 8.90
C SER A 320 0.86 0.36 8.21
N TYR A 321 0.85 -0.36 7.08
CA TYR A 321 -0.35 -0.89 6.45
C TYR A 321 -0.54 -2.38 6.74
N THR A 322 0.47 -3.21 6.45
CA THR A 322 0.32 -4.68 6.48
C THR A 322 0.04 -5.22 7.87
N VAL A 323 0.66 -4.67 8.92
CA VAL A 323 0.51 -5.22 10.28
C VAL A 323 -0.83 -4.83 10.92
N PRO A 324 -1.33 -3.58 10.83
CA PRO A 324 -2.71 -3.28 11.22
C PRO A 324 -3.76 -4.11 10.47
N VAL A 325 -3.58 -4.35 9.16
CA VAL A 325 -4.49 -5.22 8.39
C VAL A 325 -4.43 -6.67 8.90
N LEU A 326 -3.25 -7.20 9.21
CA LEU A 326 -3.09 -8.53 9.81
C LEU A 326 -3.69 -8.60 11.22
N TYR A 327 -3.52 -7.55 12.04
CA TYR A 327 -4.08 -7.48 13.39
C TYR A 327 -5.61 -7.35 13.36
N ARG A 328 -6.19 -6.65 12.38
CA ARG A 328 -7.65 -6.64 12.15
C ARG A 328 -8.18 -8.03 11.75
N ARG A 329 -7.45 -8.78 10.92
CA ARG A 329 -7.80 -10.19 10.61
C ARG A 329 -7.78 -11.08 11.87
N ILE A 330 -6.81 -10.87 12.77
CA ILE A 330 -6.72 -11.59 14.07
C ILE A 330 -7.87 -11.19 15.01
N LEU A 331 -8.18 -9.91 15.15
CA LEU A 331 -9.28 -9.43 15.99
C LEU A 331 -10.64 -9.97 15.48
N ALA A 332 -10.87 -9.92 14.17
CA ALA A 332 -12.08 -10.44 13.54
C ALA A 332 -12.28 -11.95 13.77
N SER A 333 -11.20 -12.76 13.86
CA SER A 333 -11.33 -14.20 14.20
C SER A 333 -11.72 -14.49 15.66
N TYR A 334 -11.80 -13.46 16.51
CA TYR A 334 -12.37 -13.51 17.87
C TYR A 334 -13.65 -12.67 18.00
N GLY A 335 -14.25 -12.23 16.88
CA GLY A 335 -15.46 -11.40 16.90
C GLY A 335 -15.24 -9.94 17.31
N LEU A 336 -13.99 -9.43 17.24
CA LEU A 336 -13.64 -8.10 17.71
C LEU A 336 -13.36 -7.14 16.54
N ASP A 337 -13.96 -5.95 16.58
CA ASP A 337 -13.59 -4.78 15.75
C ASP A 337 -13.17 -3.61 16.64
N LYS A 338 -12.03 -3.77 17.33
CA LYS A 338 -11.48 -2.77 18.25
C LYS A 338 -10.48 -1.84 17.52
N PRO A 339 -10.45 -0.53 17.82
CA PRO A 339 -9.51 0.43 17.24
C PRO A 339 -8.04 -0.02 17.31
N ILE A 340 -7.30 0.14 16.20
CA ILE A 340 -5.86 -0.18 16.11
C ILE A 340 -5.05 1.12 16.14
N TRP A 341 -4.05 1.17 17.01
CA TRP A 341 -3.16 2.31 17.21
C TRP A 341 -1.71 1.93 16.85
N LEU A 342 -0.96 2.86 16.28
CA LEU A 342 0.49 2.77 16.08
C LEU A 342 1.21 3.78 16.97
N PRO A 343 1.35 3.53 18.29
CA PRO A 343 1.95 4.51 19.20
C PRO A 343 3.48 4.59 19.11
N GLU A 344 4.15 3.71 18.36
CA GLU A 344 5.56 3.86 18.01
C GLU A 344 5.80 3.47 16.55
N SER A 345 6.36 4.40 15.77
CA SER A 345 6.84 4.15 14.41
C SER A 345 7.99 5.08 14.01
N ASN A 346 9.11 4.55 13.50
CA ASN A 346 10.21 5.30 12.88
C ASN A 346 11.22 4.35 12.20
N ILE A 347 12.25 4.91 11.54
CA ILE A 347 13.49 4.25 11.12
C ILE A 347 14.71 5.04 11.62
N VAL A 348 15.81 4.36 11.94
CA VAL A 348 17.06 5.00 12.42
C VAL A 348 17.87 5.60 11.26
N PRO A 349 18.20 6.91 11.28
CA PRO A 349 19.16 7.50 10.37
C PRO A 349 20.59 7.08 10.73
N HIS A 350 21.40 6.70 9.73
CA HIS A 350 22.79 6.25 9.94
C HIS A 350 23.85 7.30 9.56
N ASP A 351 23.47 8.34 8.83
CA ASP A 351 24.35 9.36 8.24
C ASP A 351 24.32 10.71 8.97
N ASP A 352 23.65 10.79 10.13
CA ASP A 352 23.60 12.00 10.94
C ASP A 352 25.02 12.48 11.29
N PRO A 353 25.40 13.74 10.98
CA PRO A 353 26.77 14.20 11.12
C PRO A 353 27.22 14.39 12.58
N LEU A 354 26.29 14.43 13.54
CA LEU A 354 26.61 14.47 14.97
C LEU A 354 26.62 13.07 15.60
N LYS A 355 25.89 12.11 15.02
CA LYS A 355 25.64 10.76 15.57
C LYS A 355 25.68 9.66 14.50
N SER A 356 26.73 9.63 13.68
CA SER A 356 26.83 8.70 12.54
C SER A 356 26.95 7.24 12.99
N LEU A 357 26.28 6.34 12.29
CA LEU A 357 26.26 4.89 12.52
C LEU A 357 26.70 4.13 11.27
N HIS A 358 27.11 2.87 11.43
CA HIS A 358 27.29 2.00 10.27
C HIS A 358 25.94 1.74 9.57
N ARG A 359 25.89 1.87 8.25
CA ARG A 359 24.74 1.45 7.41
C ARG A 359 24.47 -0.03 7.66
N GLY A 360 23.37 -0.32 8.34
CA GLY A 360 22.88 -1.68 8.61
C GLY A 360 21.60 -1.95 7.83
N GLY A 361 21.25 -3.23 7.65
CA GLY A 361 20.13 -3.66 6.80
C GLY A 361 18.72 -3.26 7.26
N LEU A 362 18.58 -2.48 8.34
CA LEU A 362 17.31 -1.91 8.83
C LEU A 362 17.49 -0.43 9.23
N ARG A 363 18.33 0.30 8.49
CA ARG A 363 18.61 1.74 8.70
C ARG A 363 18.39 2.53 7.41
N ALA A 364 18.14 3.82 7.60
CA ALA A 364 17.95 4.83 6.58
C ALA A 364 19.08 5.87 6.61
N THR A 365 19.16 6.72 5.61
CA THR A 365 19.69 8.09 5.71
C THR A 365 18.67 9.02 6.38
N MET A 366 19.07 10.25 6.74
CA MET A 366 18.13 11.28 7.20
C MET A 366 17.09 11.66 6.12
N GLU A 367 17.45 11.55 4.84
CA GLU A 367 16.55 11.82 3.71
C GLU A 367 15.51 10.70 3.52
N GLU A 368 15.93 9.44 3.69
CA GLU A 368 15.04 8.27 3.69
C GLU A 368 14.18 8.24 4.98
N GLN A 369 14.70 8.73 6.12
CA GLN A 369 13.87 8.94 7.32
C GLN A 369 12.78 9.99 7.07
N ALA A 370 13.07 11.05 6.32
CA ALA A 370 12.05 12.02 5.91
C ALA A 370 11.00 11.41 4.96
N ALA A 371 11.43 10.58 4.00
CA ALA A 371 10.51 9.82 3.13
C ALA A 371 9.61 8.87 3.93
N TYR A 372 10.15 8.17 4.94
CA TYR A 372 9.41 7.29 5.85
C TYR A 372 8.24 8.04 6.52
N MET A 373 8.44 9.29 6.99
CA MET A 373 7.40 10.05 7.71
C MET A 373 6.11 10.22 6.89
N ILE A 374 6.25 10.51 5.59
CA ILE A 374 5.11 10.67 4.69
C ILE A 374 4.51 9.30 4.35
N GLN A 375 5.35 8.34 3.94
CA GLN A 375 4.91 6.99 3.52
C GLN A 375 4.17 6.27 4.65
N SER A 376 4.76 6.20 5.85
CA SER A 376 4.22 5.50 7.02
C SER A 376 2.91 6.12 7.51
N ALA A 377 2.79 7.46 7.54
CA ALA A 377 1.56 8.14 7.93
C ALA A 377 0.39 7.88 6.95
N ALA A 378 0.67 7.95 5.64
CA ALA A 378 -0.32 7.67 4.61
C ALA A 378 -0.76 6.19 4.63
N LEU A 379 0.19 5.27 4.76
CA LEU A 379 -0.07 3.84 4.90
C LEU A 379 -0.88 3.51 6.16
N ALA A 380 -0.59 4.16 7.29
CA ALA A 380 -1.37 4.03 8.52
C ALA A 380 -2.82 4.54 8.36
N ARG A 381 -3.04 5.65 7.64
CA ARG A 381 -4.39 6.11 7.27
C ARG A 381 -5.13 5.03 6.48
N ALA A 382 -4.53 4.50 5.42
CA ALA A 382 -5.14 3.47 4.58
C ALA A 382 -5.39 2.14 5.31
N ALA A 383 -4.60 1.82 6.34
CA ALA A 383 -4.84 0.67 7.20
C ALA A 383 -6.01 0.87 8.18
N GLY A 384 -6.61 2.06 8.25
CA GLY A 384 -7.62 2.42 9.24
C GLY A 384 -7.06 2.51 10.66
N VAL A 385 -5.81 2.95 10.83
CA VAL A 385 -5.22 3.23 12.15
C VAL A 385 -5.91 4.46 12.75
N SER A 386 -6.35 4.37 14.00
CA SER A 386 -7.08 5.45 14.68
C SER A 386 -6.15 6.51 15.28
N ARG A 387 -4.95 6.11 15.73
CA ARG A 387 -3.90 6.99 16.24
C ARG A 387 -2.52 6.49 15.82
N TYR A 388 -1.67 7.41 15.37
CA TYR A 388 -0.35 7.19 14.79
C TYR A 388 0.66 8.18 15.40
N SER A 389 1.72 7.67 16.03
CA SER A 389 2.78 8.54 16.57
C SER A 389 4.19 8.12 16.24
N VAL A 390 4.99 9.11 15.84
CA VAL A 390 6.41 8.93 15.55
C VAL A 390 7.21 8.81 16.85
N TYR A 391 8.08 7.80 16.89
CA TYR A 391 9.05 7.60 17.96
C TYR A 391 10.38 8.24 17.56
N LYS A 392 10.79 9.40 18.09
CA LYS A 392 10.19 10.21 19.16
C LYS A 392 10.56 11.70 19.01
N MET A 393 10.10 12.56 19.92
CA MET A 393 10.32 14.01 19.83
C MET A 393 11.80 14.41 19.79
N ARG A 394 12.59 13.93 20.76
CA ARG A 394 14.00 14.28 20.96
C ARG A 394 14.82 13.01 21.15
N ASP A 395 16.08 13.01 20.70
CA ASP A 395 16.99 11.85 20.83
C ASP A 395 17.07 11.26 22.25
N GLU A 396 17.26 12.09 23.27
CA GLU A 396 17.59 11.68 24.65
C GLU A 396 18.89 10.85 24.72
N GLU A 397 19.05 10.01 25.75
CA GLU A 397 20.16 9.04 25.79
C GLU A 397 19.92 7.91 24.77
N PRO A 398 20.97 7.39 24.12
CA PRO A 398 20.82 6.49 22.99
C PRO A 398 20.36 5.08 23.36
N GLU A 399 19.43 4.57 22.58
CA GLU A 399 18.89 3.22 22.72
C GLU A 399 19.69 2.26 21.82
N ASN A 400 20.63 1.50 22.40
CA ASN A 400 21.56 0.64 21.66
C ASN A 400 22.39 1.41 20.59
N ASP A 401 22.91 2.58 20.98
CA ASP A 401 23.58 3.57 20.12
C ASP A 401 22.68 4.18 19.01
N GLN A 402 21.36 4.01 19.07
CA GLN A 402 20.40 4.55 18.07
C GLN A 402 19.83 5.90 18.51
N TYR A 403 19.59 6.76 17.53
CA TYR A 403 19.17 8.15 17.69
C TYR A 403 17.95 8.40 16.79
N TYR A 404 16.75 8.30 17.37
CA TYR A 404 15.49 8.31 16.64
C TYR A 404 14.86 9.70 16.47
N GLY A 405 15.29 10.70 17.22
CA GLY A 405 14.54 11.94 17.42
C GLY A 405 14.22 12.69 16.12
N LEU A 406 13.01 13.27 16.04
CA LEU A 406 12.75 14.35 15.07
C LEU A 406 13.70 15.54 15.31
N VAL A 407 14.11 15.74 16.56
CA VAL A 407 15.01 16.81 17.02
C VAL A 407 16.17 16.19 17.80
N ARG A 408 17.38 16.72 17.63
CA ARG A 408 18.58 16.32 18.37
C ARG A 408 18.60 16.90 19.79
N ASN A 409 19.48 16.41 20.65
CA ASN A 409 19.63 16.93 22.02
C ASN A 409 20.14 18.38 22.11
N ASP A 410 20.69 18.95 21.03
CA ASP A 410 21.04 20.37 20.94
C ASP A 410 19.87 21.27 20.48
N GLY A 411 18.70 20.70 20.22
CA GLY A 411 17.52 21.41 19.70
C GLY A 411 17.48 21.55 18.17
N SER A 412 18.49 21.06 17.43
CA SER A 412 18.46 21.10 15.96
C SER A 412 17.51 20.05 15.37
N PRO A 413 16.63 20.42 14.42
CA PRO A 413 15.76 19.45 13.75
C PRO A 413 16.55 18.52 12.81
N ARG A 414 16.00 17.33 12.56
CA ARG A 414 16.31 16.49 11.40
C ARG A 414 15.36 16.83 10.23
N PRO A 415 15.71 16.48 8.97
CA PRO A 415 14.78 16.64 7.85
C PRO A 415 13.43 15.92 8.07
N ALA A 416 13.46 14.79 8.80
CA ALA A 416 12.27 14.07 9.24
C ALA A 416 11.30 14.91 10.09
N TYR A 417 11.77 15.91 10.86
CA TYR A 417 10.86 16.85 11.54
C TYR A 417 10.02 17.60 10.52
N THR A 418 10.65 18.24 9.53
CA THR A 418 9.93 18.98 8.48
C THR A 418 8.95 18.10 7.73
N ALA A 419 9.35 16.89 7.31
CA ALA A 419 8.46 15.95 6.64
C ALA A 419 7.28 15.51 7.52
N TYR A 420 7.49 15.27 8.81
CA TYR A 420 6.40 14.96 9.73
C TYR A 420 5.40 16.13 9.87
N ARG A 421 5.86 17.39 9.82
CA ARG A 421 4.96 18.57 9.76
C ARG A 421 4.15 18.60 8.47
N VAL A 422 4.72 18.19 7.34
CA VAL A 422 4.02 18.11 6.04
C VAL A 422 2.97 17.01 6.06
N ALA A 423 3.27 15.83 6.62
CA ALA A 423 2.28 14.77 6.82
C ALA A 423 1.11 15.25 7.69
N ILE A 424 1.40 15.94 8.81
CA ILE A 424 0.36 16.53 9.66
C ILE A 424 -0.46 17.59 8.89
N ARG A 425 0.19 18.48 8.15
CA ARG A 425 -0.47 19.56 7.41
C ARG A 425 -1.39 19.02 6.32
N GLU A 426 -0.90 18.10 5.50
CA GLU A 426 -1.63 17.63 4.33
C GLU A 426 -2.65 16.53 4.64
N MET A 427 -2.42 15.72 5.68
CA MET A 427 -3.27 14.55 5.98
C MET A 427 -4.13 14.72 7.24
N ARG A 428 -4.13 15.88 7.93
CA ARG A 428 -5.10 16.15 9.01
C ARG A 428 -6.53 16.18 8.45
N GLY A 429 -7.45 15.56 9.18
CA GLY A 429 -8.85 15.47 8.77
C GLY A 429 -9.08 14.58 7.55
N ALA A 430 -8.04 13.93 7.01
CA ALA A 430 -8.16 13.00 5.91
C ALA A 430 -8.95 11.75 6.33
N ARG A 431 -9.90 11.36 5.48
CA ARG A 431 -10.76 10.18 5.60
C ARG A 431 -10.68 9.37 4.31
N ASP A 432 -11.36 8.23 4.31
CA ASP A 432 -11.59 7.40 3.11
C ASP A 432 -10.28 7.08 2.38
N ALA A 433 -9.30 6.64 3.18
CA ALA A 433 -7.93 6.42 2.75
C ALA A 433 -7.76 5.04 2.13
N GLU A 434 -7.27 4.99 0.91
CA GLU A 434 -7.15 3.77 0.11
C GLU A 434 -5.73 3.60 -0.42
N TYR A 435 -5.11 2.45 -0.13
CA TYR A 435 -3.77 2.08 -0.60
C TYR A 435 -3.87 1.28 -1.90
N PHE A 436 -3.10 1.68 -2.92
CA PHE A 436 -3.04 1.04 -4.24
C PHE A 436 -1.59 0.96 -4.73
N TRP A 437 -1.33 0.10 -5.73
CA TRP A 437 0.01 -0.08 -6.30
C TRP A 437 -0.04 -0.49 -7.78
N SER A 438 1.12 -0.51 -8.44
CA SER A 438 1.20 -0.97 -9.84
C SER A 438 0.86 -2.45 -9.96
N GLY A 439 -0.24 -2.76 -10.65
CA GLY A 439 -0.78 -4.11 -10.81
C GLY A 439 -1.96 -4.43 -9.90
N SER A 440 -2.45 -3.48 -9.06
CA SER A 440 -3.56 -3.74 -8.14
C SER A 440 -4.93 -3.36 -8.69
N ALA A 441 -5.98 -4.04 -8.22
CA ALA A 441 -7.31 -3.44 -8.17
C ALA A 441 -7.32 -2.16 -7.29
N THR A 442 -8.37 -1.35 -7.40
CA THR A 442 -8.52 -0.07 -6.69
C THR A 442 -9.97 0.03 -6.17
N PRO A 443 -10.24 -0.36 -4.90
CA PRO A 443 -9.30 -0.88 -3.90
C PRO A 443 -8.76 -2.28 -4.23
N PRO A 444 -7.56 -2.65 -3.72
CA PRO A 444 -7.03 -4.00 -3.88
C PRO A 444 -7.94 -5.09 -3.29
N THR A 445 -8.04 -6.21 -4.00
CA THR A 445 -8.85 -7.37 -3.62
C THR A 445 -8.32 -8.08 -2.37
N ALA A 446 -9.18 -8.89 -1.74
CA ALA A 446 -8.82 -9.71 -0.59
C ALA A 446 -7.66 -10.68 -0.88
N ASP A 447 -7.53 -11.16 -2.13
CA ASP A 447 -6.47 -12.08 -2.55
C ASP A 447 -5.14 -11.34 -2.77
N GLU A 448 -5.15 -10.16 -3.42
CA GLU A 448 -3.97 -9.29 -3.58
C GLU A 448 -3.41 -8.86 -2.22
N ILE A 449 -4.28 -8.46 -1.28
CA ILE A 449 -3.90 -8.17 0.11
C ILE A 449 -3.33 -9.41 0.80
N THR A 450 -3.89 -10.60 0.54
CA THR A 450 -3.37 -11.86 1.12
C THR A 450 -1.99 -12.23 0.54
N ALA A 451 -1.75 -11.99 -0.74
CA ALA A 451 -0.44 -12.17 -1.38
C ALA A 451 0.60 -11.18 -0.82
N LEU A 452 0.24 -9.92 -0.62
CA LEU A 452 1.07 -8.92 0.07
C LEU A 452 1.42 -9.37 1.49
N LEU A 453 0.45 -9.84 2.27
CA LEU A 453 0.69 -10.38 3.62
C LEU A 453 1.57 -11.64 3.61
N ALA A 454 1.50 -12.47 2.57
CA ALA A 454 2.33 -13.65 2.41
C ALA A 454 3.78 -13.36 1.98
N SER A 455 4.12 -12.12 1.59
CA SER A 455 5.48 -11.76 1.13
C SER A 455 6.59 -11.99 2.17
N THR A 456 6.24 -12.06 3.45
CA THR A 456 7.16 -12.39 4.56
C THR A 456 7.40 -13.89 4.77
N ALA A 457 6.70 -14.79 4.06
CA ALA A 457 6.81 -16.25 4.27
C ALA A 457 8.22 -16.83 4.05
N SER A 458 9.13 -16.06 3.44
CA SER A 458 10.54 -16.42 3.22
C SER A 458 11.56 -15.40 3.78
N ARG A 459 11.09 -14.32 4.43
CA ARG A 459 11.92 -13.14 4.77
C ARG A 459 11.28 -12.29 5.90
N PRO A 460 12.07 -11.64 6.77
CA PRO A 460 11.54 -10.83 7.88
C PRO A 460 10.89 -9.50 7.49
N GLN A 461 10.87 -9.15 6.20
CA GLN A 461 10.40 -7.85 5.69
C GLN A 461 9.33 -8.05 4.62
N PHE A 462 8.17 -7.39 4.75
CA PHE A 462 7.20 -7.29 3.66
C PHE A 462 7.84 -6.64 2.43
N VAL A 463 7.52 -7.16 1.25
CA VAL A 463 8.00 -6.65 -0.04
C VAL A 463 6.97 -5.68 -0.60
N TRP A 464 7.43 -4.59 -1.20
CA TRP A 464 6.56 -3.67 -1.93
C TRP A 464 5.85 -4.42 -3.08
N PRO A 465 4.51 -4.38 -3.15
CA PRO A 465 3.75 -5.21 -4.09
C PRO A 465 3.74 -4.68 -5.53
N GLY A 466 4.24 -3.46 -5.75
CA GLY A 466 4.43 -2.85 -7.06
C GLY A 466 5.56 -1.82 -7.06
N ALA A 467 5.94 -1.32 -8.24
CA ALA A 467 6.89 -0.22 -8.40
C ALA A 467 6.23 1.13 -8.05
N LEU A 468 5.08 1.45 -8.63
CA LEU A 468 4.25 2.56 -8.13
C LEU A 468 3.51 2.10 -6.88
N ASN A 469 3.49 2.95 -5.87
CA ASN A 469 2.72 2.78 -4.65
C ASN A 469 2.06 4.12 -4.31
N GLY A 470 0.83 4.11 -3.82
CA GLY A 470 0.15 5.34 -3.45
C GLY A 470 -1.00 5.16 -2.48
N VAL A 471 -1.34 6.24 -1.78
CA VAL A 471 -2.53 6.33 -0.93
C VAL A 471 -3.35 7.53 -1.35
N ARG A 472 -4.59 7.28 -1.76
CA ARG A 472 -5.59 8.31 -2.09
C ARG A 472 -6.49 8.55 -0.87
N MET A 473 -6.85 9.79 -0.60
CA MET A 473 -7.64 10.22 0.56
C MET A 473 -8.58 11.37 0.21
N ARG A 474 -9.70 11.47 0.94
CA ARG A 474 -10.60 12.64 0.95
C ARG A 474 -10.21 13.59 2.09
N ARG A 475 -10.10 14.90 1.83
CA ARG A 475 -9.82 15.93 2.84
C ARG A 475 -10.67 17.19 2.60
N GLY A 476 -11.75 17.34 3.35
CA GLY A 476 -12.77 18.33 2.98
C GLY A 476 -13.33 17.99 1.61
N ASP A 477 -13.35 18.96 0.69
CA ASP A 477 -13.72 18.73 -0.70
C ASP A 477 -12.52 18.43 -1.62
N ASP A 478 -11.29 18.48 -1.09
CA ASP A 478 -10.06 18.10 -1.82
C ASP A 478 -9.87 16.58 -1.84
N ARG A 479 -9.29 16.09 -2.94
CA ARG A 479 -8.62 14.78 -2.94
C ARG A 479 -7.12 14.98 -2.69
N VAL A 480 -6.54 14.14 -1.86
CA VAL A 480 -5.11 14.12 -1.54
C VAL A 480 -4.54 12.75 -1.89
N THR A 481 -3.63 12.70 -2.87
CA THR A 481 -3.00 11.46 -3.34
C THR A 481 -1.50 11.49 -3.04
N VAL A 482 -1.04 10.65 -2.11
CA VAL A 482 0.38 10.46 -1.77
C VAL A 482 0.96 9.38 -2.67
N LEU A 483 2.09 9.63 -3.34
CA LEU A 483 2.68 8.74 -4.33
C LEU A 483 4.18 8.54 -4.09
N TRP A 484 4.67 7.31 -4.21
CA TRP A 484 6.10 6.98 -4.18
C TRP A 484 6.44 5.77 -5.05
N ASN A 485 7.72 5.66 -5.37
CA ASN A 485 8.28 4.60 -6.20
C ASN A 485 9.12 3.65 -5.33
N ALA A 486 8.93 2.35 -5.47
CA ALA A 486 9.64 1.31 -4.73
C ALA A 486 10.66 0.54 -5.59
N SER A 487 11.04 1.08 -6.75
CA SER A 487 12.06 0.50 -7.64
C SER A 487 13.37 1.31 -7.64
N ALA A 488 14.47 0.68 -8.04
CA ALA A 488 15.81 1.27 -8.05
C ALA A 488 16.08 2.24 -9.23
N ALA A 489 15.08 2.52 -10.08
CA ALA A 489 15.15 3.49 -11.18
C ALA A 489 14.05 4.54 -11.01
N PRO A 490 14.19 5.78 -11.54
CA PRO A 490 13.11 6.76 -11.54
C PRO A 490 11.91 6.26 -12.34
N LEU A 491 10.70 6.64 -11.94
CA LEU A 491 9.45 6.18 -12.54
C LEU A 491 8.63 7.35 -13.10
N GLU A 492 8.41 7.38 -14.41
CA GLU A 492 7.45 8.30 -15.03
C GLU A 492 6.01 7.78 -14.84
N ILE A 493 5.10 8.69 -14.47
CA ILE A 493 3.68 8.38 -14.23
C ILE A 493 2.78 9.49 -14.78
N GLY A 494 1.55 9.13 -15.17
CA GLY A 494 0.47 10.03 -15.55
C GLY A 494 -0.76 9.76 -14.67
N VAL A 495 -1.03 10.62 -13.69
CA VAL A 495 -2.12 10.49 -12.71
C VAL A 495 -3.42 11.06 -13.29
N PRO A 496 -4.48 10.27 -13.53
CA PRO A 496 -5.77 10.78 -14.02
C PRO A 496 -6.43 11.71 -13.00
N SER A 497 -7.07 12.80 -13.44
CA SER A 497 -7.84 13.66 -12.52
C SER A 497 -8.97 14.45 -13.20
N ALA A 498 -10.10 14.59 -12.50
CA ALA A 498 -11.19 15.47 -12.91
C ALA A 498 -10.87 16.96 -12.67
N ALA A 499 -9.94 17.27 -11.76
CA ALA A 499 -9.46 18.64 -11.55
C ALA A 499 -8.67 19.15 -12.77
N PRO A 500 -8.81 20.44 -13.17
CA PRO A 500 -7.97 21.03 -14.22
C PRO A 500 -6.58 21.43 -13.69
N TYR A 501 -6.47 21.74 -12.40
CA TYR A 501 -5.26 22.20 -11.72
C TYR A 501 -5.08 21.46 -10.39
N ALA A 502 -3.84 21.13 -10.05
CA ALA A 502 -3.46 20.49 -8.80
C ALA A 502 -2.19 21.14 -8.23
N THR A 503 -1.95 20.94 -6.94
CA THR A 503 -0.67 21.30 -6.29
C THR A 503 0.07 20.02 -5.94
N LEU A 504 1.22 19.80 -6.55
CA LEU A 504 2.18 18.80 -6.12
C LEU A 504 3.04 19.39 -5.00
N MET A 505 3.36 18.60 -4.00
CA MET A 505 4.27 18.98 -2.92
C MET A 505 5.29 17.87 -2.70
N ASP A 506 6.53 18.23 -2.41
CA ASP A 506 7.55 17.29 -1.97
C ASP A 506 7.41 16.94 -0.48
N LYS A 507 8.29 16.06 0.02
CA LYS A 507 8.38 15.70 1.45
C LYS A 507 8.78 16.87 2.37
N TYR A 508 9.14 18.05 1.84
CA TYR A 508 9.42 19.27 2.61
C TYR A 508 8.30 20.32 2.52
N GLY A 509 7.30 20.07 1.68
CA GLY A 509 6.09 20.87 1.53
C GLY A 509 6.25 22.03 0.56
N GLU A 510 7.28 22.02 -0.29
CA GLU A 510 7.51 23.00 -1.36
C GLU A 510 6.50 22.77 -2.51
N PRO A 511 5.67 23.76 -2.88
CA PRO A 511 4.57 23.56 -3.81
C PRO A 511 4.95 23.80 -5.28
N GLN A 512 4.60 22.85 -6.14
CA GLN A 512 4.60 22.96 -7.59
C GLN A 512 3.17 22.92 -8.12
N ALA A 513 2.73 24.00 -8.79
CA ALA A 513 1.46 24.01 -9.50
C ALA A 513 1.53 23.12 -10.75
N LEU A 514 0.49 22.31 -10.98
CA LEU A 514 0.32 21.45 -12.15
C LEU A 514 -0.95 21.80 -12.92
N GLU A 515 -0.85 21.85 -14.23
CA GLU A 515 -1.99 21.90 -15.16
C GLU A 515 -2.19 20.51 -15.78
N ARG A 516 -3.45 20.06 -15.83
CA ARG A 516 -3.79 18.74 -16.38
C ARG A 516 -3.64 18.77 -17.89
N ALA A 517 -2.97 17.77 -18.45
CA ALA A 517 -2.79 17.66 -19.88
C ALA A 517 -4.12 17.33 -20.62
N PRO A 518 -4.20 17.56 -21.95
CA PRO A 518 -5.43 17.35 -22.73
C PRO A 518 -5.93 15.90 -22.81
N ASP A 519 -5.10 14.95 -22.40
CA ASP A 519 -5.39 13.51 -22.25
C ASP A 519 -6.09 13.16 -20.93
N GLY A 520 -6.13 14.09 -19.96
CA GLY A 520 -6.82 13.92 -18.68
C GLY A 520 -5.91 13.59 -17.49
N ALA A 521 -4.57 13.66 -17.64
CA ALA A 521 -3.62 13.31 -16.59
C ALA A 521 -2.66 14.44 -16.17
N TYR A 522 -2.13 14.34 -14.95
CA TYR A 522 -0.93 15.05 -14.48
C TYR A 522 0.30 14.15 -14.65
N TYR A 523 1.32 14.62 -15.36
CA TYR A 523 2.56 13.84 -15.56
C TYR A 523 3.60 14.18 -14.49
N LEU A 524 4.09 13.17 -13.78
CA LEU A 524 5.07 13.26 -12.70
C LEU A 524 6.26 12.33 -12.95
N THR A 525 7.41 12.62 -12.34
CA THR A 525 8.54 11.69 -12.26
C THR A 525 8.85 11.43 -10.79
N LEU A 526 8.68 10.19 -10.34
CA LEU A 526 9.01 9.77 -8.99
C LEU A 526 10.48 9.36 -8.88
N ALA A 527 11.15 9.77 -7.81
CA ALA A 527 12.54 9.44 -7.55
C ALA A 527 12.76 7.92 -7.39
N ALA A 528 13.97 7.44 -7.70
CA ALA A 528 14.35 6.06 -7.42
C ALA A 528 14.40 5.78 -5.90
N ALA A 529 14.06 4.57 -5.49
CA ALA A 529 14.24 4.13 -4.11
C ALA A 529 15.70 3.80 -3.82
N THR A 530 16.31 4.51 -2.87
CA THR A 530 17.73 4.35 -2.49
C THR A 530 17.95 3.37 -1.33
N ASN A 531 16.91 3.07 -0.54
CA ASN A 531 17.03 2.33 0.72
C ASN A 531 17.10 0.80 0.53
N ASN A 532 17.87 0.32 -0.45
CA ASN A 532 18.12 -1.11 -0.64
C ASN A 532 18.90 -1.69 0.56
N THR A 533 18.39 -2.78 1.14
CA THR A 533 18.91 -3.41 2.36
C THR A 533 19.80 -4.63 2.12
N ASP A 534 19.68 -5.26 0.95
CA ASP A 534 20.59 -6.33 0.51
C ASP A 534 21.09 -6.07 -0.91
N ALA A 535 22.38 -5.74 -1.05
CA ALA A 535 23.03 -5.49 -2.33
C ALA A 535 23.11 -6.74 -3.25
N ARG A 536 22.59 -7.89 -2.82
CA ARG A 536 22.44 -9.13 -3.60
C ARG A 536 21.02 -9.30 -4.17
N ASP A 537 20.03 -8.60 -3.62
CA ASP A 537 18.63 -8.62 -4.05
C ASP A 537 18.15 -7.17 -4.17
N THR A 538 18.21 -6.63 -5.39
CA THR A 538 17.80 -5.25 -5.69
C THR A 538 16.29 -5.01 -5.51
N SER A 539 15.48 -6.05 -5.31
CA SER A 539 14.06 -5.91 -4.95
C SER A 539 13.82 -5.60 -3.46
N LEU A 540 14.82 -5.86 -2.58
CA LEU A 540 14.74 -5.55 -1.16
C LEU A 540 14.97 -4.06 -0.88
N ILE A 541 13.96 -3.26 -1.24
CA ILE A 541 13.80 -1.87 -0.85
C ILE A 541 13.08 -1.81 0.50
N LEU A 542 13.61 -1.03 1.46
CA LEU A 542 13.01 -0.84 2.78
C LEU A 542 12.05 0.36 2.80
N VAL A 543 12.59 1.56 2.63
CA VAL A 543 11.83 2.80 2.40
C VAL A 543 11.79 3.07 0.89
N GLY A 544 10.62 3.44 0.36
CA GLY A 544 10.50 3.85 -1.04
C GLY A 544 11.23 5.16 -1.32
N GLY A 545 11.39 5.51 -2.60
CA GLY A 545 11.93 6.79 -3.04
C GLY A 545 11.09 7.98 -2.57
N ASP A 546 11.63 9.18 -2.76
CA ASP A 546 11.05 10.41 -2.20
C ASP A 546 9.57 10.58 -2.59
N PRO A 547 8.66 10.65 -1.59
CA PRO A 547 7.23 10.72 -1.83
C PRO A 547 6.81 12.12 -2.22
N VAL A 548 5.79 12.20 -3.07
CA VAL A 548 5.11 13.44 -3.43
C VAL A 548 3.65 13.38 -2.97
N ILE A 549 3.09 14.55 -2.66
CA ILE A 549 1.68 14.71 -2.26
C ILE A 549 0.99 15.55 -3.33
N LEU A 550 0.04 14.96 -4.05
CA LEU A 550 -0.78 15.64 -5.02
C LEU A 550 -2.11 16.06 -4.36
N VAL A 551 -2.36 17.36 -4.31
CA VAL A 551 -3.63 17.94 -3.84
C VAL A 551 -4.45 18.38 -5.04
N GLU A 552 -5.63 17.81 -5.20
CA GLU A 552 -6.57 18.01 -6.32
C GLU A 552 -7.82 18.73 -5.77
N PRO A 553 -7.92 20.08 -5.91
CA PRO A 553 -8.94 20.85 -5.21
C PRO A 553 -10.35 20.59 -5.73
N GLY A 554 -11.30 20.39 -4.81
CA GLY A 554 -12.70 20.08 -5.14
C GLY A 554 -12.91 18.70 -5.81
N ALA A 555 -11.90 17.81 -5.78
CA ALA A 555 -11.93 16.51 -6.45
C ALA A 555 -12.18 15.31 -5.50
N ALA A 556 -12.53 15.53 -4.23
CA ALA A 556 -12.78 14.47 -3.25
C ALA A 556 -13.76 13.40 -3.75
N ASP A 557 -14.98 13.83 -4.10
CA ASP A 557 -16.08 12.97 -4.57
C ASP A 557 -16.17 12.95 -6.11
N ALA A 558 -15.25 13.64 -6.78
CA ALA A 558 -15.15 13.54 -8.23
C ALA A 558 -14.64 12.13 -8.56
N PRO A 559 -15.28 11.40 -9.50
CA PRO A 559 -14.66 10.20 -10.03
C PRO A 559 -13.32 10.58 -10.68
N ASP A 560 -12.41 9.61 -10.79
CA ASP A 560 -11.39 9.74 -11.84
C ASP A 560 -12.10 9.99 -13.18
N PRO A 561 -11.53 10.84 -14.06
CA PRO A 561 -12.28 11.46 -15.15
C PRO A 561 -12.92 10.43 -16.08
N TYR A 562 -12.36 9.22 -16.09
CA TYR A 562 -13.15 7.99 -16.06
C TYR A 562 -12.47 7.01 -15.07
N PRO A 563 -13.22 6.17 -14.33
CA PRO A 563 -12.81 4.78 -14.17
C PRO A 563 -13.04 4.10 -15.52
N ARG A 564 -12.00 3.59 -16.18
CA ARG A 564 -12.16 2.93 -17.49
C ARG A 564 -11.31 1.67 -17.59
N PRO A 565 -11.64 0.75 -18.52
CA PRO A 565 -10.78 -0.38 -18.87
C PRO A 565 -9.33 0.00 -19.19
N ILE A 566 -9.05 1.27 -19.54
CA ILE A 566 -7.70 1.83 -19.68
C ILE A 566 -6.78 1.55 -18.47
N ASP A 567 -7.33 1.48 -17.26
CA ASP A 567 -6.61 1.11 -16.03
C ASP A 567 -6.21 -0.38 -16.04
N ALA A 568 -7.04 -1.27 -16.60
CA ALA A 568 -6.71 -2.68 -16.83
C ALA A 568 -5.75 -2.88 -18.02
N CYS A 569 -5.81 -2.02 -19.04
CA CYS A 569 -4.99 -2.10 -20.25
C CYS A 569 -3.52 -1.72 -20.04
N TRP A 570 -3.20 -1.10 -18.90
CA TRP A 570 -1.84 -0.80 -18.42
C TRP A 570 -1.55 -1.27 -16.98
N GLY A 571 -2.56 -1.73 -16.25
CA GLY A 571 -2.47 -2.34 -14.92
C GLY A 571 -2.31 -1.37 -13.75
N VAL A 572 -2.42 -0.04 -13.93
CA VAL A 572 -2.18 0.92 -12.84
C VAL A 572 -2.94 2.25 -13.02
N PRO A 573 -3.63 2.76 -11.98
CA PRO A 573 -3.96 4.17 -11.86
C PRO A 573 -2.67 4.99 -11.70
N GLY A 574 -2.09 5.43 -12.81
CA GLY A 574 -0.87 6.23 -12.85
C GLY A 574 0.20 5.80 -13.86
N ALA A 575 0.19 4.58 -14.42
CA ALA A 575 1.29 4.15 -15.29
C ALA A 575 1.11 4.62 -16.74
N LEU A 576 1.79 5.70 -17.12
CA LEU A 576 2.07 6.05 -18.51
C LEU A 576 3.56 6.38 -18.67
N VAL A 577 4.26 5.54 -19.43
CA VAL A 577 5.67 5.77 -19.80
C VAL A 577 5.76 6.52 -21.13
N TYR A 578 6.48 7.63 -21.10
CA TYR A 578 7.03 8.37 -22.23
C TYR A 578 6.10 9.17 -23.16
N ARG A 579 6.34 10.50 -23.19
CA ARG A 579 6.12 11.34 -24.39
C ARG A 579 7.45 11.55 -25.12
N PRO A 580 7.50 11.49 -26.46
CA PRO A 580 8.64 12.00 -27.22
C PRO A 580 8.92 13.46 -26.88
N SER A 581 10.16 13.78 -26.51
CA SER A 581 10.55 15.17 -26.28
C SER A 581 10.51 15.95 -27.58
N ALA A 582 9.78 17.07 -27.59
CA ALA A 582 9.81 18.00 -28.72
C ALA A 582 11.23 18.58 -28.82
N ALA A 583 11.84 18.43 -30.00
CA ALA A 583 13.28 18.67 -30.17
C ALA A 583 13.66 20.16 -30.04
N GLY A 584 14.63 20.46 -29.16
CA GLY A 584 15.36 21.74 -29.17
C GLY A 584 15.75 22.29 -27.80
N ASP A 585 16.84 21.80 -27.20
CA ASP A 585 18.11 22.56 -27.10
C ASP A 585 19.24 21.76 -26.41
N THR A 586 20.46 22.31 -26.36
CA THR A 586 21.71 21.52 -26.27
C THR A 586 22.54 21.65 -24.99
N ALA A 587 22.77 20.53 -24.28
CA ALA A 587 23.98 20.16 -23.52
C ALA A 587 23.78 18.75 -22.89
N GLY A 588 24.77 17.89 -22.64
CA GLY A 588 26.21 17.90 -22.91
C GLY A 588 26.78 16.48 -22.70
N SER A 589 28.00 16.19 -23.18
CA SER A 589 28.51 14.80 -23.34
C SER A 589 29.03 14.11 -22.07
N ALA A 590 28.76 12.81 -21.93
CA ALA A 590 29.60 11.83 -21.24
C ALA A 590 29.50 10.44 -21.94
N ASP A 591 30.53 9.61 -21.81
CA ASP A 591 30.72 8.31 -22.51
C ASP A 591 31.09 7.20 -21.50
N ALA A 592 30.44 6.03 -21.59
CA ALA A 592 30.90 4.77 -20.99
C ALA A 592 30.17 3.49 -21.50
N SER A 593 30.61 2.96 -22.65
CA SER A 593 30.78 1.52 -22.98
C SER A 593 29.94 0.42 -22.26
N LEU A 594 29.18 -0.37 -23.05
CA LEU A 594 28.60 -1.68 -22.68
C LEU A 594 29.66 -2.81 -22.50
N PRO A 595 29.37 -3.84 -21.68
CA PRO A 595 29.96 -5.19 -21.80
C PRO A 595 28.91 -6.28 -22.15
N THR A 596 29.38 -7.40 -22.71
CA THR A 596 28.56 -8.46 -23.35
C THR A 596 28.17 -9.64 -22.45
N SER A 597 26.98 -10.21 -22.68
CA SER A 597 26.51 -11.49 -22.13
C SER A 597 27.23 -12.72 -22.72
N PRO A 598 27.19 -13.86 -22.02
CA PRO A 598 27.04 -15.17 -22.66
C PRO A 598 25.94 -16.05 -22.02
N ALA A 599 25.41 -17.03 -22.76
CA ALA A 599 24.25 -17.86 -22.38
C ALA A 599 24.63 -19.24 -21.76
N GLY A 600 23.67 -19.87 -21.06
CA GLY A 600 23.81 -21.24 -20.52
C GLY A 600 22.47 -21.85 -20.07
N ALA A 601 21.99 -22.88 -20.76
CA ALA A 601 20.58 -23.29 -20.76
C ALA A 601 20.11 -24.27 -19.64
N ALA A 602 18.82 -24.15 -19.32
CA ALA A 602 17.80 -25.20 -19.08
C ALA A 602 17.79 -26.08 -17.80
N GLY A 603 16.57 -26.25 -17.27
CA GLY A 603 16.18 -27.24 -16.26
C GLY A 603 15.18 -26.67 -15.25
N GLY A 604 13.87 -26.90 -15.43
CA GLY A 604 12.82 -26.27 -14.60
C GLY A 604 11.71 -27.22 -14.16
N ASP A 605 10.87 -26.72 -13.24
CA ASP A 605 9.48 -27.13 -13.01
C ASP A 605 8.73 -26.01 -12.25
N THR A 606 7.40 -25.96 -12.36
CA THR A 606 6.44 -25.15 -11.56
C THR A 606 6.46 -23.59 -11.58
N SER A 607 7.39 -22.88 -12.22
CA SER A 607 7.42 -21.40 -12.18
C SER A 607 6.60 -20.65 -13.25
N ASP A 608 5.87 -21.36 -14.10
CA ASP A 608 5.47 -20.86 -15.44
C ASP A 608 4.35 -19.80 -15.49
N TYR A 609 3.74 -19.44 -14.35
CA TYR A 609 2.71 -18.40 -14.28
C TYR A 609 3.24 -17.00 -13.93
N LEU A 610 4.53 -16.84 -13.63
CA LEU A 610 5.13 -15.54 -13.25
C LEU A 610 6.09 -14.97 -14.30
N THR A 611 6.52 -15.76 -15.29
CA THR A 611 7.59 -15.39 -16.22
C THR A 611 7.14 -14.51 -17.40
N VAL A 612 5.84 -14.29 -17.59
CA VAL A 612 5.28 -13.55 -18.74
C VAL A 612 5.27 -12.03 -18.53
N LEU A 613 5.35 -11.56 -17.27
CA LEU A 613 5.27 -10.13 -16.92
C LEU A 613 6.62 -9.40 -16.87
N ALA A 614 7.70 -10.02 -17.39
CA ALA A 614 9.05 -9.48 -17.42
C ALA A 614 9.60 -9.39 -18.86
N ALA A 615 9.01 -8.51 -19.67
CA ALA A 615 9.45 -8.18 -21.03
C ALA A 615 9.75 -6.68 -21.15
N ASP A 616 11.00 -6.31 -20.89
CA ASP A 616 11.52 -4.94 -21.01
C ASP A 616 11.57 -4.43 -22.47
N GLU A 617 11.78 -3.11 -22.59
CA GLU A 617 11.88 -2.32 -23.83
C GLU A 617 10.61 -2.25 -24.70
N ALA A 618 9.88 -1.14 -24.53
CA ALA A 618 8.90 -0.66 -25.49
C ALA A 618 9.54 -0.39 -26.86
N TRP A 619 9.04 -1.02 -27.92
CA TRP A 619 9.53 -0.75 -29.27
C TRP A 619 8.83 0.49 -29.84
N VAL A 620 9.61 1.56 -30.08
CA VAL A 620 9.13 2.79 -30.72
C VAL A 620 9.27 2.66 -32.24
N ALA A 621 8.14 2.71 -32.94
CA ALA A 621 8.09 2.64 -34.40
C ALA A 621 8.52 3.96 -35.07
N PRO A 622 8.94 3.93 -36.35
CA PRO A 622 9.16 5.12 -37.17
C PRO A 622 7.93 6.03 -37.34
N THR A 623 6.73 5.57 -36.96
CA THR A 623 5.50 6.39 -36.88
C THR A 623 5.43 7.26 -35.62
N GLY A 624 6.35 7.10 -34.66
CA GLY A 624 6.37 7.81 -33.38
C GLY A 624 5.57 7.13 -32.26
N TYR A 625 4.87 6.03 -32.55
CA TYR A 625 4.08 5.27 -31.59
C TYR A 625 4.84 4.05 -31.07
N ALA A 626 4.62 3.70 -29.80
CA ALA A 626 5.28 2.58 -29.12
C ALA A 626 4.38 1.35 -29.00
N VAL A 627 4.98 0.17 -28.87
CA VAL A 627 4.32 -1.09 -28.48
C VAL A 627 5.08 -1.70 -27.31
N SER A 628 4.37 -1.99 -26.21
CA SER A 628 4.94 -2.44 -24.92
C SER A 628 4.02 -3.43 -24.19
N GLY A 629 4.53 -4.10 -23.16
CA GLY A 629 3.73 -4.99 -22.29
C GLY A 629 3.03 -6.13 -23.05
N PRO A 630 1.79 -6.51 -22.65
CA PRO A 630 1.02 -7.56 -23.34
C PRO A 630 0.84 -7.31 -24.84
N TRP A 631 0.63 -6.05 -25.24
CA TRP A 631 0.52 -5.65 -26.65
C TRP A 631 1.80 -5.96 -27.45
N ARG A 632 2.98 -5.84 -26.81
CA ARG A 632 4.27 -6.21 -27.41
C ARG A 632 4.47 -7.71 -27.48
N ALA A 633 4.09 -8.45 -26.43
CA ALA A 633 4.13 -9.91 -26.44
C ALA A 633 3.24 -10.48 -27.58
N PHE A 634 2.02 -9.97 -27.72
CA PHE A 634 1.13 -10.31 -28.84
C PHE A 634 1.71 -9.90 -30.20
N PHE A 635 2.30 -8.70 -30.30
CA PHE A 635 2.91 -8.21 -31.53
C PHE A 635 4.07 -9.09 -32.00
N ASP A 636 5.01 -9.43 -31.12
CA ASP A 636 6.16 -10.27 -31.46
C ASP A 636 5.71 -11.71 -31.80
N ALA A 637 4.78 -12.29 -31.02
CA ALA A 637 4.24 -13.63 -31.27
C ALA A 637 3.45 -13.73 -32.59
N SER A 638 2.70 -12.67 -32.95
CA SER A 638 1.82 -12.65 -34.13
C SER A 638 2.54 -12.27 -35.43
N GLY A 639 3.88 -12.23 -35.47
CA GLY A 639 4.64 -11.87 -36.67
C GLY A 639 4.79 -10.36 -36.94
N GLY A 640 4.58 -9.53 -35.92
CA GLY A 640 4.98 -8.12 -35.86
C GLY A 640 4.78 -7.30 -37.13
N LEU A 641 5.89 -6.83 -37.72
CA LEU A 641 5.88 -5.94 -38.89
C LEU A 641 5.34 -6.57 -40.18
N ASP A 642 5.35 -7.89 -40.33
CA ASP A 642 4.78 -8.56 -41.52
C ASP A 642 3.25 -8.64 -41.44
N VAL A 643 2.70 -8.83 -40.23
CA VAL A 643 1.30 -9.19 -40.00
C VAL A 643 0.47 -8.03 -39.46
N LEU A 644 1.00 -7.23 -38.53
CA LEU A 644 0.33 -6.05 -37.98
C LEU A 644 0.79 -4.77 -38.71
N GLY A 645 2.08 -4.70 -39.06
CA GLY A 645 2.71 -3.50 -39.61
C GLY A 645 3.04 -2.49 -38.50
N TYR A 646 3.26 -1.22 -38.86
CA TYR A 646 3.54 -0.19 -37.86
C TYR A 646 2.30 0.20 -37.03
N PRO A 647 2.44 0.53 -35.73
CA PRO A 647 1.38 1.14 -34.94
C PRO A 647 1.01 2.52 -35.51
N ARG A 648 -0.28 2.85 -35.41
CA ARG A 648 -0.91 4.12 -35.79
C ARG A 648 -1.38 4.94 -34.59
N SER A 649 -1.40 4.36 -33.39
CA SER A 649 -1.81 5.01 -32.15
C SER A 649 -0.96 4.51 -30.98
N PRO A 650 -0.98 5.18 -29.82
CA PRO A 650 -0.77 4.50 -28.55
C PRO A 650 -1.94 3.53 -28.28
N VAL A 651 -1.91 2.78 -27.19
CA VAL A 651 -3.13 2.15 -26.67
C VAL A 651 -4.08 3.27 -26.22
N VAL A 652 -5.35 3.18 -26.61
CA VAL A 652 -6.42 4.15 -26.31
C VAL A 652 -7.70 3.41 -25.94
N ALA A 653 -8.67 4.09 -25.30
CA ALA A 653 -10.06 3.68 -25.42
C ALA A 653 -10.51 3.87 -26.88
N ASP A 654 -11.30 2.96 -27.41
CA ASP A 654 -11.79 3.01 -28.77
C ASP A 654 -12.80 4.18 -28.93
N PRO A 655 -12.58 5.18 -29.81
CA PRO A 655 -13.52 6.29 -29.99
C PRO A 655 -14.89 5.90 -30.59
N LEU A 656 -15.14 4.60 -30.75
CA LEU A 656 -16.39 3.99 -31.23
C LEU A 656 -17.04 3.10 -30.15
N ASP A 657 -16.31 2.75 -29.10
CA ASP A 657 -16.74 1.91 -27.97
C ASP A 657 -15.89 2.23 -26.73
N ASP A 658 -16.34 3.17 -25.89
CA ASP A 658 -15.56 3.69 -24.74
C ASP A 658 -15.23 2.61 -23.67
N ASP A 659 -15.91 1.46 -23.70
CA ASP A 659 -15.67 0.30 -22.83
C ASP A 659 -14.59 -0.66 -23.40
N GLN A 660 -14.05 -0.40 -24.59
CA GLN A 660 -13.04 -1.25 -25.26
C GLN A 660 -11.70 -0.51 -25.40
N CYS A 661 -10.60 -1.07 -24.88
CA CYS A 661 -9.26 -0.58 -25.26
C CYS A 661 -8.82 -1.15 -26.61
N VAL A 662 -8.11 -0.35 -27.38
CA VAL A 662 -7.52 -0.74 -28.66
C VAL A 662 -6.13 -0.15 -28.88
N GLN A 663 -5.32 -0.84 -29.71
CA GLN A 663 -4.21 -0.21 -30.43
C GLN A 663 -4.38 -0.43 -31.93
N TYR A 664 -4.34 0.66 -32.69
CA TYR A 664 -4.46 0.64 -34.15
C TYR A 664 -3.11 0.35 -34.80
N PHE A 665 -3.08 -0.56 -35.77
CA PHE A 665 -1.92 -0.88 -36.62
C PHE A 665 -2.30 -0.74 -38.10
N GLN A 666 -1.34 -0.82 -39.01
CA GLN A 666 -1.65 -0.71 -40.45
C GLN A 666 -2.62 -1.78 -40.96
N ARG A 667 -2.54 -3.01 -40.44
CA ARG A 667 -3.29 -4.19 -40.94
C ARG A 667 -4.34 -4.74 -39.98
N ALA A 668 -4.39 -4.24 -38.76
CA ALA A 668 -5.24 -4.74 -37.69
C ALA A 668 -5.63 -3.63 -36.71
N VAL A 669 -6.68 -3.89 -35.93
CA VAL A 669 -6.87 -3.27 -34.62
C VAL A 669 -6.68 -4.40 -33.61
N LEU A 670 -5.85 -4.17 -32.60
CA LEU A 670 -5.77 -5.06 -31.44
C LEU A 670 -6.76 -4.60 -30.39
N GLU A 671 -7.36 -5.53 -29.67
CA GLU A 671 -8.37 -5.32 -28.62
C GLU A 671 -7.93 -5.97 -27.31
N TRP A 672 -8.36 -5.38 -26.18
CA TRP A 672 -8.09 -5.89 -24.83
C TRP A 672 -9.32 -6.59 -24.25
N HIS A 673 -9.12 -7.76 -23.66
CA HIS A 673 -10.15 -8.63 -23.12
C HIS A 673 -9.75 -9.19 -21.75
N SER A 674 -9.91 -8.41 -20.69
CA SER A 674 -9.55 -8.81 -19.32
C SER A 674 -10.36 -9.99 -18.75
N GLU A 675 -11.46 -10.36 -19.41
CA GLU A 675 -12.26 -11.54 -19.10
C GLU A 675 -11.61 -12.87 -19.53
N ASN A 676 -10.57 -12.83 -20.36
CA ASN A 676 -9.88 -14.00 -20.90
C ASN A 676 -8.57 -14.32 -20.13
N PRO A 677 -8.05 -15.57 -20.23
CA PRO A 677 -6.74 -15.93 -19.69
C PRO A 677 -5.61 -15.03 -20.24
N PRO A 678 -4.49 -14.82 -19.53
CA PRO A 678 -3.43 -13.88 -19.90
C PRO A 678 -2.90 -14.02 -21.33
N GLU A 679 -2.79 -15.24 -21.84
CA GLU A 679 -2.36 -15.57 -23.20
C GLU A 679 -3.37 -15.19 -24.29
N TYR A 680 -4.62 -14.88 -23.91
CA TYR A 680 -5.74 -14.48 -24.78
C TYR A 680 -6.32 -13.09 -24.41
N MET A 681 -5.67 -12.32 -23.52
CA MET A 681 -6.12 -10.98 -23.13
C MET A 681 -5.94 -9.92 -24.23
N VAL A 682 -5.05 -10.15 -25.21
CA VAL A 682 -4.94 -9.31 -26.41
C VAL A 682 -5.46 -10.13 -27.60
N GLN A 683 -6.44 -9.59 -28.32
CA GLN A 683 -7.03 -10.23 -29.49
C GLN A 683 -7.05 -9.27 -30.68
N ARG A 684 -7.56 -9.72 -31.83
CA ARG A 684 -7.68 -8.92 -33.06
C ARG A 684 -9.13 -8.67 -33.42
N ARG A 685 -9.46 -7.41 -33.69
CA ARG A 685 -10.77 -7.06 -34.28
C ARG A 685 -10.99 -7.81 -35.58
N LEU A 686 -12.19 -8.37 -35.72
CA LEU A 686 -12.60 -9.17 -36.88
C LEU A 686 -12.90 -8.29 -38.12
N LEU A 687 -11.92 -7.47 -38.52
CA LEU A 687 -12.01 -6.51 -39.62
C LEU A 687 -12.40 -7.15 -40.97
N GLY A 688 -12.12 -8.45 -41.16
CA GLY A 688 -12.52 -9.20 -42.34
C GLY A 688 -14.01 -9.56 -42.37
N GLU A 689 -14.65 -9.73 -41.20
CA GLU A 689 -16.10 -9.84 -41.10
C GLU A 689 -16.80 -8.49 -41.34
N MET A 690 -16.18 -7.39 -40.90
CA MET A 690 -16.67 -6.03 -41.14
C MET A 690 -16.71 -5.66 -42.63
N LEU A 691 -15.96 -6.35 -43.50
CA LEU A 691 -16.05 -6.23 -44.96
C LEU A 691 -17.34 -6.87 -45.56
N GLY A 692 -18.11 -7.62 -44.77
CA GLY A 692 -19.39 -8.23 -45.17
C GLY A 692 -19.51 -9.72 -44.80
N PRO A 693 -20.65 -10.36 -45.07
CA PRO A 693 -20.89 -11.76 -44.70
C PRO A 693 -19.90 -12.73 -45.35
N ALA A 694 -19.72 -13.89 -44.73
CA ALA A 694 -18.99 -15.01 -45.31
C ALA A 694 -19.66 -15.51 -46.61
N ALA A 695 -18.87 -16.11 -47.50
CA ALA A 695 -19.40 -16.81 -48.66
C ALA A 695 -20.14 -18.08 -48.21
N ALA A 696 -21.13 -18.53 -48.99
CA ALA A 696 -21.82 -19.79 -48.72
C ALA A 696 -20.81 -20.95 -48.66
N PRO A 697 -20.91 -21.87 -47.66
CA PRO A 697 -19.96 -22.96 -47.48
C PRO A 697 -19.67 -23.75 -48.75
N ALA A 698 -18.38 -23.97 -49.01
CA ALA A 698 -17.89 -24.81 -50.10
C ALA A 698 -17.57 -26.22 -49.57
N PRO A 699 -17.79 -27.29 -50.33
CA PRO A 699 -17.33 -28.63 -49.94
C PRO A 699 -15.79 -28.71 -50.02
N ALA A 700 -15.19 -29.56 -49.19
CA ALA A 700 -13.76 -29.83 -49.26
C ALA A 700 -13.35 -30.32 -50.66
N ALA A 701 -12.37 -29.65 -51.28
CA ALA A 701 -11.86 -29.99 -52.61
C ALA A 701 -10.83 -31.13 -52.57
N GLU A 702 -10.00 -31.15 -51.52
CA GLU A 702 -8.91 -32.10 -51.31
C GLU A 702 -8.87 -32.56 -49.83
N ALA A 703 -7.97 -33.49 -49.50
CA ALA A 703 -7.75 -33.93 -48.12
C ALA A 703 -6.82 -32.97 -47.37
N ASN A 704 -7.06 -32.75 -46.08
CA ASN A 704 -6.26 -31.87 -45.23
C ASN A 704 -4.78 -32.31 -45.15
N GLY A 705 -3.86 -31.35 -45.27
CA GLY A 705 -2.42 -31.58 -45.36
C GLY A 705 -1.61 -30.25 -45.42
N PRO A 706 -0.34 -30.29 -45.86
CA PRO A 706 0.55 -29.13 -45.83
C PRO A 706 0.23 -28.07 -46.90
N ASP A 707 -0.44 -28.45 -48.00
CA ASP A 707 -0.81 -27.54 -49.09
C ASP A 707 -2.28 -27.07 -49.02
N TYR A 708 -3.11 -27.65 -48.15
CA TYR A 708 -4.56 -27.43 -48.11
C TYR A 708 -5.15 -27.83 -46.75
N TRP A 709 -6.04 -27.01 -46.18
CA TRP A 709 -6.81 -27.39 -44.98
C TRP A 709 -8.21 -26.78 -44.98
N TYR A 710 -9.20 -27.64 -44.88
CA TYR A 710 -10.63 -27.32 -44.78
C TYR A 710 -11.09 -27.27 -43.33
N PHE A 711 -11.85 -26.22 -43.00
CA PHE A 711 -12.56 -26.05 -41.74
C PHE A 711 -14.05 -26.32 -41.97
N GLU A 712 -14.59 -27.35 -41.33
CA GLU A 712 -16.01 -27.74 -41.48
C GLU A 712 -16.94 -26.63 -40.97
N TRP A 713 -18.13 -26.51 -41.57
CA TRP A 713 -19.11 -25.50 -41.17
C TRP A 713 -19.75 -25.84 -39.81
N GLY A 714 -19.55 -25.00 -38.80
CA GLY A 714 -20.07 -25.17 -37.45
C GLY A 714 -19.37 -24.26 -36.43
N GLU A 715 -19.30 -24.68 -35.17
CA GLU A 715 -18.67 -23.92 -34.07
C GLU A 715 -17.17 -23.65 -34.27
N ARG A 716 -16.50 -24.39 -35.16
CA ARG A 716 -15.05 -24.32 -35.42
C ARG A 716 -14.71 -24.17 -36.91
N GLY A 717 -15.56 -23.47 -37.67
CA GLY A 717 -15.28 -23.16 -39.06
C GLY A 717 -16.46 -22.59 -39.84
N LEU A 718 -16.14 -21.79 -40.86
CA LEU A 718 -17.13 -21.16 -41.74
C LEU A 718 -17.43 -21.99 -43.01
N GLY A 719 -16.89 -23.21 -43.12
CA GLY A 719 -17.11 -24.09 -44.27
C GLY A 719 -16.26 -23.75 -45.50
N HIS A 720 -15.00 -23.37 -45.28
CA HIS A 720 -14.03 -23.02 -46.34
C HIS A 720 -12.64 -23.58 -46.02
N ALA A 721 -11.74 -23.53 -47.01
CA ALA A 721 -10.36 -23.98 -46.87
C ALA A 721 -9.35 -22.89 -47.18
N VAL A 722 -8.22 -22.91 -46.47
CA VAL A 722 -7.00 -22.16 -46.82
C VAL A 722 -6.02 -23.12 -47.51
N GLY A 723 -5.39 -22.65 -48.60
CA GLY A 723 -4.57 -23.49 -49.47
C GLY A 723 -3.42 -22.75 -50.13
N ASN A 724 -2.39 -23.48 -50.55
CA ASN A 724 -1.24 -22.93 -51.27
C ASN A 724 -1.51 -22.73 -52.76
N VAL A 725 -2.62 -23.21 -53.30
CA VAL A 725 -2.94 -23.20 -54.73
C VAL A 725 -4.32 -22.57 -54.95
N ALA A 726 -4.40 -21.62 -55.90
CA ALA A 726 -5.64 -20.97 -56.31
C ALA A 726 -6.46 -21.87 -57.27
N PRO A 727 -7.77 -21.60 -57.47
CA PRO A 727 -8.62 -22.35 -58.41
C PRO A 727 -8.14 -22.43 -59.87
N ASP A 728 -7.16 -21.61 -60.29
CA ASP A 728 -6.53 -21.67 -61.62
C ASP A 728 -5.23 -22.49 -61.68
N GLY A 729 -4.73 -22.98 -60.54
CA GLY A 729 -3.45 -23.68 -60.40
C GLY A 729 -2.26 -22.80 -59.97
N THR A 730 -2.46 -21.49 -59.74
CA THR A 730 -1.39 -20.57 -59.29
C THR A 730 -1.00 -20.88 -57.85
N ARG A 731 0.30 -21.06 -57.55
CA ARG A 731 0.78 -21.30 -56.18
C ARG A 731 0.84 -20.01 -55.35
N ILE A 732 -0.33 -19.57 -54.87
CA ILE A 732 -0.51 -18.38 -54.04
C ILE A 732 0.16 -18.48 -52.66
N GLY A 733 0.29 -19.70 -52.13
CA GLY A 733 1.05 -19.95 -50.89
C GLY A 733 0.38 -19.46 -49.60
N PHE A 734 -0.95 -19.35 -49.55
CA PHE A 734 -1.67 -18.82 -48.37
C PHE A 734 -1.64 -19.79 -47.17
N LYS A 735 -1.62 -21.11 -47.37
CA LYS A 735 -1.48 -22.08 -46.27
C LYS A 735 -0.11 -21.98 -45.59
N GLU A 736 0.96 -21.88 -46.37
CA GLU A 736 2.34 -21.63 -45.89
C GLU A 736 2.48 -20.31 -45.11
N TYR A 737 1.63 -19.31 -45.37
CA TYR A 737 1.62 -18.04 -44.63
C TYR A 737 0.76 -18.13 -43.36
N TYR A 738 -0.46 -18.69 -43.48
CA TYR A 738 -1.37 -18.96 -42.37
C TYR A 738 -0.67 -19.76 -41.26
N ASP A 739 -0.04 -20.88 -41.61
CA ASP A 739 0.67 -21.76 -40.67
C ASP A 739 1.88 -21.10 -40.00
N ARG A 740 2.54 -20.17 -40.69
CA ARG A 740 3.75 -19.49 -40.18
C ARG A 740 3.43 -18.51 -39.07
N TYR A 741 2.31 -17.82 -39.19
CA TYR A 741 1.99 -16.64 -38.39
C TYR A 741 0.77 -16.88 -37.49
N GLY A 742 0.68 -18.06 -36.86
CA GLY A 742 -0.29 -18.36 -35.80
C GLY A 742 -1.70 -18.80 -36.24
N GLY A 743 -1.93 -19.03 -37.54
CA GLY A 743 -3.14 -19.70 -38.04
C GLY A 743 -4.47 -19.07 -37.57
N GLU A 744 -5.37 -19.90 -37.04
CA GLU A 744 -6.68 -19.47 -36.55
C GLU A 744 -6.59 -18.42 -35.43
N ASP A 745 -5.59 -18.50 -34.54
CA ASP A 745 -5.44 -17.58 -33.41
C ASP A 745 -5.07 -16.15 -33.88
N THR A 746 -4.41 -16.02 -35.05
CA THR A 746 -4.01 -14.72 -35.63
C THR A 746 -4.95 -14.22 -36.74
N PHE A 747 -5.66 -15.12 -37.44
CA PHE A 747 -6.44 -14.77 -38.63
C PHE A 747 -7.94 -15.07 -38.52
N GLY A 748 -8.34 -15.96 -37.61
CA GLY A 748 -9.64 -16.59 -37.60
C GLY A 748 -9.87 -17.48 -38.82
N TYR A 749 -11.07 -18.03 -38.95
CA TYR A 749 -11.39 -18.98 -40.03
C TYR A 749 -11.46 -18.31 -41.41
N PRO A 750 -11.13 -19.02 -42.50
CA PRO A 750 -11.37 -18.53 -43.86
C PRO A 750 -12.87 -18.33 -44.10
N MET A 751 -13.25 -17.14 -44.57
CA MET A 751 -14.65 -16.76 -44.83
C MET A 751 -15.13 -17.12 -46.24
N GLU A 752 -14.21 -17.58 -47.09
CA GLU A 752 -14.39 -17.76 -48.53
C GLU A 752 -13.21 -18.56 -49.10
N SER A 753 -13.40 -19.16 -50.28
CA SER A 753 -12.29 -19.67 -51.10
C SER A 753 -11.45 -18.52 -51.68
N PRO A 754 -10.20 -18.74 -52.13
CA PRO A 754 -9.42 -17.72 -52.83
C PRO A 754 -10.17 -17.20 -54.08
N VAL A 755 -10.28 -15.88 -54.19
CA VAL A 755 -10.93 -15.16 -55.30
C VAL A 755 -10.09 -14.00 -55.80
N GLU A 756 -10.11 -13.76 -57.10
CA GLU A 756 -9.30 -12.71 -57.71
C GLU A 756 -10.00 -11.34 -57.62
N ARG A 757 -9.40 -10.40 -56.87
CA ARG A 757 -9.93 -9.04 -56.67
C ARG A 757 -9.03 -8.02 -57.35
N ARG A 758 -9.60 -6.84 -57.66
CA ARG A 758 -8.82 -5.66 -58.03
C ARG A 758 -8.54 -4.85 -56.76
N GLY A 759 -7.27 -4.65 -56.43
CA GLY A 759 -6.81 -3.83 -55.31
C GLY A 759 -7.05 -2.34 -55.54
N THR A 760 -6.79 -1.55 -54.50
CA THR A 760 -6.91 -0.08 -54.51
C THR A 760 -5.88 0.59 -55.43
N ASP A 761 -4.75 -0.07 -55.69
CA ASP A 761 -3.74 0.27 -56.71
C ASP A 761 -4.20 -0.04 -58.15
N GLY A 762 -5.36 -0.68 -58.31
CA GLY A 762 -5.90 -1.09 -59.60
C GLY A 762 -5.32 -2.40 -60.15
N VAL A 763 -4.40 -3.07 -59.45
CA VAL A 763 -3.83 -4.37 -59.85
C VAL A 763 -4.81 -5.49 -59.52
N ARG A 764 -4.85 -6.57 -60.31
CA ARG A 764 -5.59 -7.78 -59.96
C ARG A 764 -4.68 -8.76 -59.22
N ARG A 765 -5.14 -9.26 -58.06
CA ARG A 765 -4.44 -10.24 -57.21
C ARG A 765 -5.39 -11.35 -56.81
N TRP A 766 -4.87 -12.56 -56.63
CA TRP A 766 -5.58 -13.58 -55.84
C TRP A 766 -5.66 -13.10 -54.40
N THR A 767 -6.83 -13.22 -53.79
CA THR A 767 -7.09 -12.78 -52.41
C THR A 767 -7.92 -13.80 -51.65
N GLN A 768 -7.75 -13.89 -50.34
CA GLN A 768 -8.60 -14.69 -49.47
C GLN A 768 -8.88 -13.93 -48.18
N ARG A 769 -10.14 -13.94 -47.75
CA ARG A 769 -10.59 -13.26 -46.54
C ARG A 769 -10.77 -14.26 -45.40
N PHE A 770 -10.29 -13.86 -44.23
CA PHE A 770 -10.42 -14.53 -42.95
C PHE A 770 -11.13 -13.57 -42.00
N GLN A 771 -11.54 -14.01 -40.82
CA GLN A 771 -12.31 -13.16 -39.91
C GLN A 771 -11.52 -11.90 -39.49
N ALA A 772 -10.22 -12.02 -39.20
CA ALA A 772 -9.37 -10.91 -38.75
C ALA A 772 -8.40 -10.35 -39.83
N ALA A 773 -8.48 -10.81 -41.09
CA ALA A 773 -7.50 -10.44 -42.14
C ALA A 773 -8.01 -10.63 -43.58
N LEU A 774 -7.35 -9.97 -44.54
CA LEU A 774 -7.48 -10.25 -45.97
C LEU A 774 -6.07 -10.42 -46.58
N PHE A 775 -5.79 -11.63 -47.06
CA PHE A 775 -4.52 -12.01 -47.69
C PHE A 775 -4.55 -11.60 -49.17
N GLU A 776 -3.46 -11.04 -49.68
CA GLU A 776 -3.25 -10.73 -51.09
C GLU A 776 -1.99 -11.42 -51.63
N TYR A 777 -2.07 -12.02 -52.83
CA TYR A 777 -0.93 -12.63 -53.51
C TYR A 777 -0.24 -11.64 -54.45
N HIS A 778 1.04 -11.41 -54.21
CA HIS A 778 1.90 -10.48 -54.92
C HIS A 778 2.89 -11.23 -55.83
N ALA A 779 2.48 -11.49 -57.07
CA ALA A 779 3.31 -12.10 -58.10
C ALA A 779 4.60 -11.29 -58.40
N GLU A 780 4.59 -9.98 -58.12
CA GLU A 780 5.75 -9.10 -58.18
C GLU A 780 6.89 -9.49 -57.21
N PHE A 781 6.58 -10.27 -56.17
CA PHE A 781 7.54 -10.82 -55.20
C PHE A 781 7.74 -12.33 -55.31
N ASP A 782 6.88 -13.09 -56.02
CA ASP A 782 7.00 -14.56 -56.11
C ASP A 782 8.05 -15.06 -57.12
N LYS A 783 9.29 -14.61 -56.94
CA LYS A 783 10.46 -14.86 -57.81
C LYS A 783 11.66 -15.38 -57.01
N ASP A 784 12.64 -15.94 -57.69
CA ASP A 784 13.80 -16.54 -57.04
C ASP A 784 14.88 -15.53 -56.65
N GLY A 785 15.74 -15.91 -55.71
CA GLY A 785 16.77 -15.06 -55.11
C GLY A 785 16.25 -14.19 -53.96
N ALA A 786 17.12 -13.30 -53.47
CA ALA A 786 16.86 -12.44 -52.33
C ALA A 786 16.60 -10.97 -52.70
N GLN A 787 15.86 -10.26 -51.87
CA GLN A 787 15.78 -8.80 -51.93
C GLN A 787 17.15 -8.21 -51.54
N PRO A 788 17.75 -7.31 -52.36
CA PRO A 788 19.12 -6.83 -52.13
C PRO A 788 19.38 -6.07 -50.82
N GLU A 789 18.33 -5.64 -50.12
CA GLU A 789 18.42 -4.77 -48.93
C GLU A 789 18.31 -5.55 -47.61
N SER A 790 17.48 -6.60 -47.55
CA SER A 790 17.36 -7.52 -46.39
C SER A 790 18.23 -8.77 -46.50
N GLY A 791 18.56 -9.21 -47.72
CA GLY A 791 19.12 -10.54 -47.96
C GLY A 791 18.11 -11.70 -47.86
N LEU A 792 16.83 -11.43 -47.58
CA LEU A 792 15.79 -12.45 -47.44
C LEU A 792 15.13 -12.82 -48.79
N PRO A 793 14.63 -14.06 -48.97
CA PRO A 793 14.08 -14.53 -50.24
C PRO A 793 12.88 -13.70 -50.71
N TRP A 794 12.82 -13.34 -52.00
CA TRP A 794 11.70 -12.56 -52.55
C TRP A 794 10.33 -13.20 -52.29
N ARG A 795 10.25 -14.54 -52.30
CA ARG A 795 9.03 -15.29 -52.01
C ARG A 795 8.49 -15.10 -50.59
N THR A 796 9.25 -14.54 -49.65
CA THR A 796 8.76 -14.19 -48.30
C THR A 796 7.62 -13.17 -48.36
N TRP A 797 7.69 -12.18 -49.26
CA TRP A 797 6.65 -11.15 -49.41
C TRP A 797 5.57 -11.49 -50.45
N ARG A 798 5.53 -12.73 -50.97
CA ARG A 798 4.54 -13.11 -52.01
C ARG A 798 3.10 -13.11 -51.47
N VAL A 799 2.92 -13.20 -50.15
CA VAL A 799 1.65 -13.00 -49.45
C VAL A 799 1.82 -11.79 -48.56
N GLN A 800 0.86 -10.88 -48.59
CA GLN A 800 0.79 -9.75 -47.66
C GLN A 800 -0.64 -9.61 -47.15
N LEU A 801 -0.81 -9.03 -45.97
CA LEU A 801 -2.13 -8.59 -45.55
C LEU A 801 -2.40 -7.19 -46.07
N ARG A 802 -3.61 -7.02 -46.62
CA ARG A 802 -4.18 -5.71 -46.94
C ARG A 802 -4.20 -4.83 -45.68
N LEU A 803 -4.04 -3.52 -45.86
CA LEU A 803 -3.93 -2.56 -44.78
C LEU A 803 -5.31 -2.23 -44.16
N LEU A 804 -5.99 -3.24 -43.60
CA LEU A 804 -7.35 -3.12 -43.11
C LEU A 804 -7.48 -2.16 -41.92
N GLY A 805 -6.45 -2.01 -41.09
CA GLY A 805 -6.44 -1.00 -40.03
C GLY A 805 -6.33 0.43 -40.58
N ASP A 806 -5.46 0.65 -41.58
CA ASP A 806 -5.39 1.92 -42.31
C ASP A 806 -6.66 2.21 -43.14
N GLU A 807 -7.46 1.20 -43.51
CA GLU A 807 -8.75 1.40 -44.17
C GLU A 807 -9.87 1.68 -43.15
N TYR A 808 -9.90 0.96 -42.03
CA TYR A 808 -10.86 1.13 -40.93
C TYR A 808 -10.75 2.52 -40.29
N LEU A 809 -9.52 2.97 -39.99
CA LEU A 809 -9.26 4.35 -39.53
C LEU A 809 -9.83 5.42 -40.48
N LYS A 810 -9.94 5.12 -41.78
CA LYS A 810 -10.47 6.05 -42.79
C LYS A 810 -11.97 5.93 -43.02
N SER A 811 -12.57 4.75 -42.84
CA SER A 811 -14.03 4.60 -42.94
C SER A 811 -14.73 5.22 -41.75
N GLU A 812 -14.18 5.05 -40.54
CA GLU A 812 -14.76 5.59 -39.30
C GLU A 812 -14.28 7.02 -38.98
N GLY A 813 -13.36 7.58 -39.79
CA GLY A 813 -12.93 8.97 -39.69
C GLY A 813 -12.00 9.29 -38.51
N LEU A 814 -11.27 8.29 -38.01
CA LEU A 814 -10.47 8.36 -36.78
C LEU A 814 -9.15 9.14 -36.98
N PRO A 815 -8.69 9.91 -35.97
CA PRO A 815 -7.63 10.91 -36.13
C PRO A 815 -6.20 10.36 -36.22
N PHE A 816 -6.01 9.04 -36.08
CA PHE A 816 -4.71 8.40 -35.85
C PHE A 816 -3.81 8.26 -37.10
N VAL A 817 -4.23 8.75 -38.27
CA VAL A 817 -3.44 8.69 -39.51
C VAL A 817 -2.48 9.88 -39.61
N VAL A 818 -1.30 9.78 -38.97
CA VAL A 818 -0.26 10.82 -39.02
C VAL A 818 0.50 10.81 -40.36
N GLY A 819 0.22 11.80 -41.20
CA GLY A 819 0.87 12.00 -42.50
C GLY A 819 0.18 11.26 -43.65
N ASP A 820 0.66 11.48 -44.89
CA ASP A 820 0.12 10.81 -46.07
C ASP A 820 0.50 9.31 -46.07
N PRO A 821 -0.47 8.37 -46.08
CA PRO A 821 -0.19 6.94 -46.18
C PRO A 821 0.70 6.57 -47.37
N SER A 822 0.68 7.33 -48.47
CA SER A 822 1.55 7.09 -49.63
C SER A 822 3.04 7.28 -49.33
N THR A 823 3.37 8.09 -48.33
CA THR A 823 4.76 8.31 -47.87
C THR A 823 5.26 7.22 -46.92
N HIS A 824 4.35 6.48 -46.29
CA HIS A 824 4.65 5.48 -45.26
C HIS A 824 4.84 4.04 -45.78
N LEU A 825 4.99 3.85 -47.10
CA LEU A 825 6.09 3.09 -47.72
C LEU A 825 5.81 2.75 -49.22
N PRO A 826 6.77 2.99 -50.15
CA PRO A 826 6.75 2.43 -51.50
C PRO A 826 7.44 1.05 -51.59
N ARG A 827 7.61 0.34 -50.47
CA ARG A 827 8.35 -0.93 -50.33
C ARG A 827 7.68 -1.83 -49.28
N PRO A 828 7.76 -3.17 -49.39
CA PRO A 828 7.33 -4.03 -48.30
C PRO A 828 8.20 -3.82 -47.05
N PRO A 829 7.66 -4.06 -45.83
CA PRO A 829 8.45 -4.04 -44.61
C PRO A 829 9.59 -5.05 -44.68
N GLN A 830 10.65 -4.82 -43.90
CA GLN A 830 11.68 -5.83 -43.66
C GLN A 830 11.07 -6.91 -42.74
N PRO A 831 11.08 -8.19 -43.13
CA PRO A 831 10.62 -9.28 -42.27
C PRO A 831 11.47 -9.33 -41.02
N THR A 832 10.83 -9.59 -39.88
CA THR A 832 11.52 -9.86 -38.62
C THR A 832 12.28 -11.19 -38.71
N PRO A 833 13.55 -11.27 -38.25
CA PRO A 833 14.38 -12.48 -38.33
C PRO A 833 13.83 -13.72 -37.61
#